data_AF-A0A1W1C8N4-F1
#
_entry.id   AF-A0A1W1C8N4-F1
#
_cell.length_a   1.000
_cell.length_b   1.000
_cell.length_c   1.000
_cell.angle_alpha   90.00
_cell.angle_beta   90.00
_cell.angle_gamma   90.00
#
_symmetry.space_group_name_H-M   'P 1'
#
loop_
_entity.id
_entity.type
_entity.pdbx_description
1 polymer ?
#
loop_
_entity_poly.entity_id
_entity_poly.type
_entity_poly.pdbx_seq_one_letter_code
_entity_poly.pdbx_strand_id
1 'polypeptide(L)'
;MQYRRRSLLSIVGVAATLLASVNSFALANENQTLAQIVTVDGDVESKYNDFVEKKIKTIGFVLTDPHKRVNDGYKKKYGSTKLDILSFMSISNKKVMSTLLEIDPRLAGFNPFNMLIYRAIGDKSTHIGHLDPVAILDMIGIKDTTIRKEYPKMIAPLDDMIKREFGDNVSTIKIKSMVENRMMNFEVSFERPDDLDDFIDSFQEKFEEAFEDKEYIIAGFFNYKESFDGVDRLPSYDAFWVYSLCHFKFSYTVFDNEGGRPEAGLFAPCSMYMFIKKDTNKLVIGMPRLANWAATLGIEDRSRLALVKQLDREIPEIMKTLGAKEVPNVNPLTSVAVSKKETSTAKAEMKPKAIEKKESKRVQDRPDNSVIIDIPSVPKPVEPVKVITRGGNAPVKQNESMYKPRSIDLKVSTPPKFVKSAKTNGENDKDVKVGEVKNNRVSSYLRGDLQSVESVKKSLSDAGFTILSETKVDKSGKLTSIVFTNKALREMADKKNRGFVASLRVLVNEKDKEISFSNPLYLARAFMQDDFDKKAISPVLESIREAFPKLHNCKDVLKYNLLPKYHFMTAMPYYQDMVTVAEADSTKDLLEKAIASKKVVFTQQLSKDRFLIGVKLGKRTSKFIKKIGTRNAGLLPYPIIIEDGKAKIMDPKYYIAIMYPALKMSEFMTISTVPGAIEVDTQNIFR
;
A
#
# COMPACT_ATOMS: atom_id res chain seq x y z
N MET A 1 -81.83 -40.75 -35.97
CA MET A 1 -81.59 -41.43 -37.27
C MET A 1 -80.12 -41.18 -37.65
N GLN A 2 -79.37 -42.15 -38.20
CA GLN A 2 -77.97 -42.02 -38.71
C GLN A 2 -76.97 -41.24 -37.81
N TYR A 3 -76.13 -41.81 -36.94
CA TYR A 3 -75.20 -42.94 -37.05
C TYR A 3 -73.95 -42.69 -37.94
N ARG A 4 -72.83 -42.27 -37.33
CA ARG A 4 -71.47 -42.71 -37.74
C ARG A 4 -70.53 -42.87 -36.53
N ARG A 5 -69.92 -44.06 -36.45
CA ARG A 5 -68.77 -44.44 -35.60
C ARG A 5 -67.47 -43.86 -36.23
N ARG A 6 -66.27 -43.82 -35.65
CA ARG A 6 -65.57 -44.34 -34.43
C ARG A 6 -64.38 -43.33 -34.19
N SER A 7 -63.51 -43.35 -33.18
CA SER A 7 -63.09 -44.34 -32.17
C SER A 7 -62.60 -43.63 -30.89
N LEU A 8 -62.39 -44.36 -29.79
CA LEU A 8 -61.62 -43.90 -28.64
C LEU A 8 -60.10 -43.98 -28.92
N LEU A 9 -59.31 -43.11 -28.28
CA LEU A 9 -58.17 -43.53 -27.42
C LEU A 9 -57.50 -42.35 -26.67
N SER A 10 -56.93 -42.68 -25.51
CA SER A 10 -55.85 -41.99 -24.77
C SER A 10 -56.04 -40.54 -24.28
N ILE A 11 -56.28 -40.43 -22.96
CA ILE A 11 -55.86 -39.28 -22.15
C ILE A 11 -54.33 -39.28 -22.08
N VAL A 12 -53.68 -38.18 -22.47
CA VAL A 12 -52.32 -37.82 -22.04
C VAL A 12 -52.33 -36.32 -21.72
N GLY A 13 -51.76 -35.93 -20.58
CA GLY A 13 -51.87 -34.57 -20.05
C GLY A 13 -51.08 -33.52 -20.83
N VAL A 14 -51.52 -32.26 -20.72
CA VAL A 14 -50.75 -31.09 -21.17
C VAL A 14 -49.51 -30.96 -20.28
N ALA A 15 -48.38 -31.50 -20.76
CA ALA A 15 -47.08 -31.30 -20.14
C ALA A 15 -46.66 -29.83 -20.33
N ALA A 16 -46.89 -29.00 -19.31
CA ALA A 16 -46.46 -27.61 -19.30
C ALA A 16 -44.93 -27.56 -19.43
N THR A 17 -44.45 -27.09 -20.59
CA THR A 17 -43.02 -27.06 -20.90
C THR A 17 -42.34 -25.91 -20.14
N LEU A 18 -42.03 -26.16 -18.87
CA LEU A 18 -41.05 -25.33 -18.16
C LEU A 18 -39.73 -25.43 -18.91
N LEU A 19 -39.42 -24.40 -19.69
CA LEU A 19 -38.07 -24.12 -20.18
C LEU A 19 -37.20 -23.71 -18.98
N ALA A 20 -36.85 -24.71 -18.15
CA ALA A 20 -35.75 -24.59 -17.23
C ALA A 20 -34.50 -24.26 -18.04
N SER A 21 -33.92 -23.09 -17.83
CA SER A 21 -32.66 -22.69 -18.44
C SER A 21 -31.53 -23.55 -17.88
N VAL A 22 -31.30 -24.70 -18.52
CA VAL A 22 -30.22 -25.61 -18.15
C VAL A 22 -28.90 -24.93 -18.50
N ASN A 23 -28.27 -24.32 -17.50
CA ASN A 23 -26.92 -23.76 -17.63
C ASN A 23 -26.01 -24.85 -18.17
N SER A 24 -25.60 -24.70 -19.43
CA SER A 24 -24.75 -25.66 -20.11
C SER A 24 -23.32 -25.47 -19.64
N PHE A 25 -23.00 -26.09 -18.49
CA PHE A 25 -21.65 -26.10 -17.94
C PHE A 25 -20.68 -26.61 -19.00
N ALA A 26 -19.75 -25.75 -19.44
CA ALA A 26 -18.61 -26.20 -20.22
C ALA A 26 -17.79 -27.13 -19.33
N LEU A 27 -17.76 -28.43 -19.68
CA LEU A 27 -17.03 -29.44 -18.92
C LEU A 27 -15.57 -29.03 -18.79
N ALA A 28 -15.14 -28.72 -17.58
CA ALA A 28 -13.74 -28.62 -17.24
C ALA A 28 -13.10 -30.01 -17.43
N ASN A 29 -11.85 -30.06 -17.87
CA ASN A 29 -11.14 -31.33 -18.01
C ASN A 29 -10.89 -31.87 -16.60
N GLU A 30 -11.58 -32.95 -16.19
CA GLU A 30 -11.89 -33.27 -14.77
C GLU A 30 -10.66 -33.46 -13.85
N ASN A 31 -9.46 -33.61 -14.43
CA ASN A 31 -8.19 -33.74 -13.70
C ASN A 31 -7.35 -32.44 -13.63
N GLN A 32 -7.85 -31.30 -14.11
CA GLN A 32 -7.11 -30.04 -14.11
C GLN A 32 -6.81 -29.54 -12.68
N THR A 33 -5.54 -29.23 -12.43
CA THR A 33 -5.09 -28.61 -11.17
C THR A 33 -5.57 -27.16 -11.11
N LEU A 34 -6.17 -26.78 -9.98
CA LEU A 34 -6.54 -25.40 -9.63
C LEU A 34 -5.43 -24.69 -8.87
N ALA A 35 -4.74 -25.41 -7.97
CA ALA A 35 -3.78 -24.86 -7.02
C ALA A 35 -2.84 -25.94 -6.48
N GLN A 36 -1.67 -25.50 -6.00
CA GLN A 36 -0.73 -26.29 -5.21
C GLN A 36 -0.80 -25.86 -3.74
N ILE A 37 -0.82 -26.83 -2.82
CA ILE A 37 -0.78 -26.60 -1.36
C ILE A 37 0.33 -27.45 -0.76
N VAL A 38 1.37 -26.80 -0.23
CA VAL A 38 2.43 -27.41 0.57
C VAL A 38 1.99 -27.45 2.03
N THR A 39 2.09 -28.60 2.68
CA THR A 39 1.69 -28.79 4.08
C THR A 39 2.90 -29.05 4.95
N VAL A 40 3.10 -28.20 5.96
CA VAL A 40 4.31 -28.15 6.80
C VAL A 40 3.94 -28.37 8.26
N ASP A 41 4.68 -29.21 8.98
CA ASP A 41 4.41 -29.43 10.40
C ASP A 41 4.81 -28.23 11.28
N GLY A 42 3.97 -27.94 12.27
CA GLY A 42 4.18 -26.91 13.28
C GLY A 42 3.77 -25.49 12.84
N ASP A 43 4.41 -24.51 13.46
CA ASP A 43 4.28 -23.09 13.11
C ASP A 43 5.42 -22.66 12.21
N VAL A 44 5.06 -22.12 11.05
CA VAL A 44 6.00 -21.52 10.10
C VAL A 44 5.63 -20.10 9.71
N GLU A 45 4.73 -19.40 10.42
CA GLU A 45 4.33 -18.03 10.06
C GLU A 45 5.56 -17.09 9.96
N SER A 46 6.46 -17.16 10.94
CA SER A 46 7.69 -16.37 10.95
C SER A 46 8.61 -16.70 9.75
N LYS A 47 8.84 -17.99 9.48
CA LYS A 47 9.67 -18.48 8.37
C LYS A 47 9.09 -18.09 7.01
N TYR A 48 7.76 -18.16 6.89
CA TYR A 48 7.01 -17.79 5.69
C TYR A 48 7.04 -16.28 5.43
N ASN A 49 6.87 -15.47 6.48
CA ASN A 49 7.03 -14.02 6.41
C ASN A 49 8.45 -13.64 5.92
N ASP A 50 9.50 -14.22 6.52
CA ASP A 50 10.89 -14.02 6.06
C ASP A 50 11.11 -14.46 4.60
N PHE A 51 10.49 -15.57 4.19
CA PHE A 51 10.55 -16.07 2.82
C PHE A 51 9.97 -15.06 1.80
N VAL A 52 8.72 -14.60 2.01
CA VAL A 52 8.07 -13.67 1.06
C VAL A 52 8.61 -12.23 1.15
N GLU A 53 9.11 -11.80 2.31
CA GLU A 53 9.70 -10.45 2.45
C GLU A 53 11.12 -10.35 1.90
N LYS A 54 11.91 -11.44 1.97
CA LYS A 54 13.36 -11.40 1.75
C LYS A 54 13.82 -12.37 0.67
N LYS A 55 13.46 -13.66 0.76
CA LYS A 55 14.04 -14.71 -0.11
C LYS A 55 13.58 -14.62 -1.57
N ILE A 56 12.28 -14.40 -1.83
CA ILE A 56 11.74 -14.37 -3.20
C ILE A 56 12.32 -13.24 -4.08
N LYS A 57 12.94 -12.21 -3.47
CA LYS A 57 13.66 -11.15 -4.20
C LYS A 57 14.82 -11.70 -5.04
N THR A 58 15.43 -12.81 -4.61
CA THR A 58 16.51 -13.49 -5.36
C THR A 58 16.05 -14.10 -6.69
N ILE A 59 14.75 -14.36 -6.87
CA ILE A 59 14.13 -14.81 -8.12
C ILE A 59 13.28 -13.71 -8.79
N GLY A 60 13.52 -12.44 -8.44
CA GLY A 60 12.94 -11.27 -9.10
C GLY A 60 11.48 -10.95 -8.72
N PHE A 61 10.91 -11.62 -7.73
CA PHE A 61 9.60 -11.24 -7.16
C PHE A 61 9.79 -10.24 -6.01
N VAL A 62 8.92 -9.24 -5.94
CA VAL A 62 8.78 -8.35 -4.78
C VAL A 62 7.43 -8.55 -4.11
N LEU A 63 7.41 -8.49 -2.77
CA LEU A 63 6.19 -8.34 -1.99
C LEU A 63 5.58 -6.96 -2.25
N THR A 64 4.26 -6.87 -2.31
CA THR A 64 3.52 -5.67 -2.71
C THR A 64 2.59 -5.20 -1.59
N ASP A 65 1.41 -5.82 -1.44
CA ASP A 65 0.39 -5.50 -0.43
C ASP A 65 0.19 -6.66 0.57
N PRO A 66 1.08 -6.87 1.57
CA PRO A 66 1.00 -7.99 2.50
C PRO A 66 -0.09 -7.84 3.57
N HIS A 67 -1.03 -8.78 3.58
CA HIS A 67 -2.15 -8.84 4.53
C HIS A 67 -1.95 -9.98 5.52
N LYS A 68 -1.25 -9.70 6.62
CA LYS A 68 -0.99 -10.68 7.68
C LYS A 68 -2.14 -10.83 8.66
N ARG A 69 -2.39 -12.07 9.11
CA ARG A 69 -3.30 -12.44 10.22
C ARG A 69 -4.69 -11.81 10.14
N VAL A 70 -5.31 -11.89 8.96
CA VAL A 70 -6.64 -11.32 8.66
C VAL A 70 -7.73 -11.93 9.57
N ASN A 71 -7.52 -13.17 10.02
CA ASN A 71 -8.32 -13.86 11.04
C ASN A 71 -8.38 -13.13 12.39
N ASP A 72 -7.33 -12.41 12.82
CA ASP A 72 -7.38 -11.58 14.03
C ASP A 72 -8.34 -10.38 13.83
N GLY A 73 -8.40 -9.85 12.60
CA GLY A 73 -9.37 -8.83 12.19
C GLY A 73 -10.81 -9.35 12.22
N TYR A 74 -11.04 -10.59 11.79
CA TYR A 74 -12.34 -11.25 11.90
C TYR A 74 -12.74 -11.48 13.36
N LYS A 75 -11.84 -12.03 14.19
CA LYS A 75 -12.04 -12.20 15.63
C LYS A 75 -12.42 -10.89 16.33
N LYS A 76 -11.80 -9.77 15.91
CA LYS A 76 -12.09 -8.42 16.42
C LYS A 76 -13.44 -7.86 15.96
N LYS A 77 -13.89 -8.12 14.73
CA LYS A 77 -15.15 -7.59 14.18
C LYS A 77 -16.37 -8.48 14.47
N TYR A 78 -16.20 -9.79 14.51
CA TYR A 78 -17.26 -10.81 14.62
C TYR A 78 -17.16 -11.67 15.89
N GLY A 79 -16.27 -11.31 16.82
CA GLY A 79 -16.12 -11.95 18.14
C GLY A 79 -15.46 -13.34 18.14
N SER A 80 -15.28 -13.97 16.98
CA SER A 80 -14.73 -15.33 16.86
C SER A 80 -13.95 -15.53 15.56
N THR A 81 -13.08 -16.55 15.57
CA THR A 81 -12.41 -17.13 14.40
C THR A 81 -12.18 -18.62 14.68
N LYS A 82 -12.11 -19.42 13.61
CA LYS A 82 -11.68 -20.83 13.62
C LYS A 82 -10.23 -20.98 13.15
N LEU A 83 -9.61 -19.90 12.69
CA LEU A 83 -8.25 -19.86 12.14
C LEU A 83 -7.29 -19.24 13.14
N ASP A 84 -6.11 -19.85 13.23
CA ASP A 84 -5.00 -19.37 14.03
C ASP A 84 -4.07 -18.47 13.19
N ILE A 85 -3.90 -18.83 11.91
CA ILE A 85 -3.19 -18.03 10.90
C ILE A 85 -4.09 -17.95 9.65
N LEU A 86 -4.21 -16.75 9.07
CA LEU A 86 -4.69 -16.53 7.70
C LEU A 86 -4.02 -15.26 7.14
N SER A 87 -3.18 -15.39 6.11
CA SER A 87 -2.52 -14.24 5.48
C SER A 87 -2.49 -14.34 3.95
N PHE A 88 -2.66 -13.20 3.29
CA PHE A 88 -2.57 -13.05 1.83
C PHE A 88 -1.35 -12.19 1.50
N MET A 89 -0.37 -12.77 0.80
CA MET A 89 0.92 -12.13 0.55
C MET A 89 1.06 -11.88 -0.95
N SER A 90 0.54 -10.75 -1.42
CA SER A 90 0.56 -10.35 -2.82
C SER A 90 1.99 -10.05 -3.29
N ILE A 91 2.47 -10.77 -4.32
CA ILE A 91 3.82 -10.64 -4.88
C ILE A 91 3.78 -10.32 -6.38
N SER A 92 4.84 -9.71 -6.91
CA SER A 92 4.90 -9.33 -8.33
C SER A 92 6.33 -9.41 -8.88
N ASN A 93 6.51 -10.11 -9.99
CA ASN A 93 7.73 -10.03 -10.79
C ASN A 93 7.53 -8.94 -11.86
N LYS A 94 7.76 -7.66 -11.48
CA LYS A 94 7.50 -6.50 -12.36
C LYS A 94 8.15 -6.65 -13.75
N LYS A 95 9.35 -7.25 -13.84
CA LYS A 95 10.08 -7.43 -15.11
C LYS A 95 9.36 -8.38 -16.08
N VAL A 96 8.96 -9.57 -15.63
CA VAL A 96 8.29 -10.55 -16.48
C VAL A 96 6.83 -10.14 -16.74
N MET A 97 6.13 -9.68 -15.70
CA MET A 97 4.72 -9.28 -15.84
C MET A 97 4.50 -8.15 -16.84
N SER A 98 5.36 -7.12 -16.87
CA SER A 98 5.17 -6.01 -17.81
C SER A 98 5.20 -6.49 -19.27
N THR A 99 6.12 -7.38 -19.62
CA THR A 99 6.20 -8.01 -20.96
C THR A 99 4.95 -8.80 -21.33
N LEU A 100 4.30 -9.44 -20.35
CA LEU A 100 3.07 -10.22 -20.58
C LEU A 100 1.81 -9.33 -20.64
N LEU A 101 1.79 -8.23 -19.89
CA LEU A 101 0.69 -7.23 -19.93
C LEU A 101 0.70 -6.42 -21.24
N GLU A 102 1.84 -6.27 -21.91
CA GLU A 102 1.93 -5.76 -23.29
C GLU A 102 1.31 -6.73 -24.33
N ILE A 103 1.05 -8.00 -23.97
CA ILE A 103 0.38 -8.98 -24.84
C ILE A 103 -1.12 -9.10 -24.48
N ASP A 104 -1.46 -9.31 -23.20
CA ASP A 104 -2.86 -9.33 -22.73
C ASP A 104 -2.96 -8.77 -21.30
N PRO A 105 -3.51 -7.55 -21.10
CA PRO A 105 -3.56 -6.90 -19.80
C PRO A 105 -4.47 -7.62 -18.79
N ARG A 106 -5.35 -8.52 -19.26
CA ARG A 106 -6.32 -9.23 -18.40
C ARG A 106 -5.64 -10.16 -17.37
N LEU A 107 -4.35 -10.47 -17.55
CA LEU A 107 -3.51 -11.12 -16.53
C LEU A 107 -3.52 -10.40 -15.18
N ALA A 108 -3.67 -9.06 -15.18
CA ALA A 108 -3.74 -8.25 -13.96
C ALA A 108 -5.01 -8.54 -13.12
N GLY A 109 -5.98 -9.30 -13.63
CA GLY A 109 -7.08 -9.84 -12.81
C GLY A 109 -6.65 -10.87 -11.76
N PHE A 110 -5.43 -11.43 -11.87
CA PHE A 110 -4.82 -12.34 -10.89
C PHE A 110 -3.36 -11.94 -10.55
N ASN A 111 -2.95 -10.71 -10.87
CA ASN A 111 -1.60 -10.20 -10.64
C ASN A 111 -1.66 -8.74 -10.15
N PRO A 112 -1.09 -8.35 -8.97
CA PRO A 112 -0.17 -9.09 -8.10
C PRO A 112 -0.65 -10.47 -7.65
N PHE A 113 0.26 -11.45 -7.77
CA PHE A 113 0.00 -12.87 -7.60
C PHE A 113 -0.04 -13.18 -6.10
N ASN A 114 -1.07 -13.88 -5.63
CA ASN A 114 -1.22 -14.15 -4.21
C ASN A 114 -0.49 -15.41 -3.75
N MET A 115 0.25 -15.28 -2.65
CA MET A 115 0.72 -16.38 -1.84
C MET A 115 -0.12 -16.47 -0.55
N LEU A 116 -0.84 -17.58 -0.39
CA LEU A 116 -1.66 -17.88 0.79
C LEU A 116 -0.83 -18.62 1.85
N ILE A 117 -1.08 -18.29 3.12
CA ILE A 117 -0.78 -19.15 4.28
C ILE A 117 -2.01 -19.24 5.19
N TYR A 118 -2.32 -20.43 5.70
CA TYR A 118 -3.35 -20.62 6.72
C TYR A 118 -3.06 -21.78 7.69
N ARG A 119 -3.66 -21.71 8.88
CA ARG A 119 -3.74 -22.79 9.88
C ARG A 119 -5.03 -22.68 10.68
N ALA A 120 -5.73 -23.80 10.90
CA ALA A 120 -6.90 -23.86 11.78
C ALA A 120 -6.51 -23.95 13.27
N ILE A 121 -7.35 -23.47 14.18
CA ILE A 121 -7.08 -23.53 15.63
C ILE A 121 -7.06 -25.01 16.08
N GLY A 122 -5.93 -25.43 16.64
CA GLY A 122 -5.72 -26.82 17.10
C GLY A 122 -5.18 -27.76 16.02
N ASP A 123 -5.00 -27.28 14.78
CA ASP A 123 -4.28 -28.00 13.75
C ASP A 123 -2.78 -28.06 14.10
N LYS A 124 -2.13 -29.16 13.71
CA LYS A 124 -0.70 -29.39 13.90
C LYS A 124 0.13 -28.92 12.71
N SER A 125 -0.48 -28.72 11.55
CA SER A 125 0.21 -28.34 10.32
C SER A 125 -0.21 -26.93 9.87
N THR A 126 0.66 -26.31 9.07
CA THR A 126 0.42 -25.03 8.40
C THR A 126 0.41 -25.29 6.90
N HIS A 127 -0.55 -24.69 6.18
CA HIS A 127 -0.69 -24.83 4.74
C HIS A 127 -0.24 -23.55 4.03
N ILE A 128 0.56 -23.71 2.99
CA ILE A 128 1.09 -22.64 2.13
C ILE A 128 0.74 -22.96 0.68
N GLY A 129 0.29 -21.98 -0.12
CA GLY A 129 0.01 -22.26 -1.53
C GLY A 129 -0.41 -21.09 -2.38
N HIS A 130 -0.68 -21.39 -3.65
CA HIS A 130 -1.09 -20.44 -4.68
C HIS A 130 -1.89 -21.15 -5.79
N LEU A 131 -2.61 -20.37 -6.58
CA LEU A 131 -3.29 -20.86 -7.78
C LEU A 131 -2.29 -21.37 -8.82
N ASP A 132 -2.74 -22.33 -9.62
CA ASP A 132 -2.02 -22.86 -10.77
C ASP A 132 -2.04 -21.82 -11.92
N PRO A 133 -0.89 -21.53 -12.57
CA PRO A 133 -0.84 -20.52 -13.61
C PRO A 133 -1.66 -20.86 -14.86
N VAL A 134 -1.88 -22.14 -15.18
CA VAL A 134 -2.75 -22.56 -16.29
C VAL A 134 -4.21 -22.37 -15.91
N ALA A 135 -4.61 -22.72 -14.69
CA ALA A 135 -5.96 -22.44 -14.17
C ALA A 135 -6.30 -20.95 -14.19
N ILE A 136 -5.36 -20.06 -13.85
CA ILE A 136 -5.52 -18.61 -13.99
C ILE A 136 -5.82 -18.23 -15.45
N LEU A 137 -5.03 -18.72 -16.42
CA LEU A 137 -5.22 -18.41 -17.84
C LEU A 137 -6.55 -18.93 -18.39
N ASP A 138 -7.00 -20.10 -17.92
CA ASP A 138 -8.31 -20.64 -18.26
C ASP A 138 -9.45 -19.85 -17.63
N MET A 139 -9.33 -19.40 -16.37
CA MET A 139 -10.31 -18.53 -15.73
C MET A 139 -10.46 -17.20 -16.46
N ILE A 140 -9.35 -16.50 -16.77
CA ILE A 140 -9.40 -15.27 -17.58
C ILE A 140 -9.88 -15.55 -19.01
N GLY A 141 -9.58 -16.74 -19.55
CA GLY A 141 -9.89 -17.12 -20.94
C GLY A 141 -8.84 -16.67 -21.96
N ILE A 142 -7.59 -16.49 -21.54
CA ILE A 142 -6.47 -16.15 -22.42
C ILE A 142 -6.07 -17.39 -23.22
N LYS A 143 -6.19 -17.33 -24.55
CA LYS A 143 -5.78 -18.42 -25.46
C LYS A 143 -4.43 -18.18 -26.16
N ASP A 144 -3.77 -17.06 -25.88
CA ASP A 144 -2.48 -16.72 -26.48
C ASP A 144 -1.40 -17.75 -26.12
N THR A 145 -0.67 -18.22 -27.13
CA THR A 145 0.33 -19.28 -27.00
C THR A 145 1.63 -18.81 -26.35
N THR A 146 1.95 -17.51 -26.46
CA THR A 146 3.13 -16.92 -25.80
C THR A 146 2.87 -16.82 -24.30
N ILE A 147 1.72 -16.26 -23.90
CA ILE A 147 1.33 -16.17 -22.49
C ILE A 147 1.20 -17.56 -21.87
N ARG A 148 0.54 -18.52 -22.53
CA ARG A 148 0.42 -19.91 -22.02
C ARG A 148 1.76 -20.63 -21.86
N LYS A 149 2.80 -20.21 -22.57
CA LYS A 149 4.16 -20.76 -22.48
C LYS A 149 5.02 -20.03 -21.45
N GLU A 150 4.92 -18.71 -21.35
CA GLU A 150 5.85 -17.89 -20.58
C GLU A 150 5.33 -17.50 -19.18
N TYR A 151 4.00 -17.39 -18.96
CA TYR A 151 3.44 -17.10 -17.64
C TYR A 151 3.70 -18.24 -16.62
N PRO A 152 3.53 -19.55 -16.94
CA PRO A 152 3.88 -20.61 -16.00
C PRO A 152 5.37 -20.66 -15.63
N LYS A 153 6.27 -20.30 -16.56
CA LYS A 153 7.72 -20.22 -16.27
C LYS A 153 8.08 -19.12 -15.28
N MET A 154 7.26 -18.07 -15.16
CA MET A 154 7.45 -17.04 -14.15
C MET A 154 7.27 -17.61 -12.74
N ILE A 155 6.36 -18.59 -12.59
CA ILE A 155 5.99 -19.18 -11.31
C ILE A 155 6.90 -20.37 -10.95
N ALA A 156 7.38 -21.18 -11.90
CA ALA A 156 8.19 -22.37 -11.61
C ALA A 156 9.42 -22.16 -10.67
N PRO A 157 10.22 -21.08 -10.77
CA PRO A 157 11.31 -20.81 -9.81
C PRO A 157 10.83 -20.54 -8.38
N LEU A 158 9.59 -20.08 -8.22
CA LEU A 158 8.93 -19.90 -6.93
C LEU A 158 8.49 -21.24 -6.36
N ASP A 159 7.80 -22.10 -7.14
CA ASP A 159 7.45 -23.48 -6.75
C ASP A 159 8.67 -24.23 -6.20
N ASP A 160 9.78 -24.18 -6.94
CA ASP A 160 11.03 -24.84 -6.57
C ASP A 160 11.66 -24.24 -5.30
N MET A 161 11.48 -22.94 -5.06
CA MET A 161 11.96 -22.31 -3.82
C MET A 161 11.05 -22.66 -2.64
N ILE A 162 9.72 -22.72 -2.82
CA ILE A 162 8.78 -23.16 -1.79
C ILE A 162 9.12 -24.60 -1.38
N LYS A 163 9.34 -25.51 -2.34
CA LYS A 163 9.72 -26.91 -2.05
C LYS A 163 11.02 -27.01 -1.24
N ARG A 164 12.05 -26.23 -1.60
CA ARG A 164 13.33 -26.17 -0.84
C ARG A 164 13.18 -25.59 0.57
N GLU A 165 12.25 -24.65 0.78
CA GLU A 165 12.09 -23.93 2.03
C GLU A 165 11.06 -24.55 2.98
N PHE A 166 10.05 -25.25 2.47
CA PHE A 166 8.90 -25.75 3.23
C PHE A 166 8.67 -27.26 3.11
N GLY A 167 9.39 -27.94 2.22
CA GLY A 167 9.28 -29.40 2.01
C GLY A 167 8.52 -29.78 0.74
N ASP A 168 8.56 -31.07 0.42
CA ASP A 168 8.00 -31.69 -0.79
C ASP A 168 6.62 -32.34 -0.58
N ASN A 169 6.02 -32.16 0.60
CA ASN A 169 4.64 -32.54 0.92
C ASN A 169 3.63 -31.61 0.20
N VAL A 170 3.57 -31.72 -1.12
CA VAL A 170 2.73 -30.92 -2.02
C VAL A 170 1.50 -31.69 -2.44
N SER A 171 0.33 -31.16 -2.11
CA SER A 171 -0.97 -31.62 -2.58
C SER A 171 -1.51 -30.71 -3.69
N THR A 172 -2.47 -31.18 -4.48
CA THR A 172 -3.14 -30.38 -5.52
C THR A 172 -4.64 -30.32 -5.31
N ILE A 173 -5.20 -29.11 -5.40
CA ILE A 173 -6.65 -28.92 -5.51
C ILE A 173 -7.02 -29.07 -6.99
N LYS A 174 -8.13 -29.74 -7.29
CA LYS A 174 -8.65 -29.94 -8.66
C LYS A 174 -9.85 -29.05 -8.93
N ILE A 175 -9.95 -28.53 -10.16
CA ILE A 175 -11.11 -27.74 -10.61
C ILE A 175 -12.35 -28.64 -10.62
N LYS A 176 -13.36 -28.28 -9.82
CA LYS A 176 -14.65 -28.99 -9.80
C LYS A 176 -15.54 -28.65 -10.99
N SER A 177 -15.62 -27.37 -11.36
CA SER A 177 -16.35 -26.88 -12.53
C SER A 177 -15.85 -25.49 -12.93
N MET A 178 -16.28 -25.00 -14.09
CA MET A 178 -16.03 -23.64 -14.56
C MET A 178 -17.34 -22.97 -14.94
N VAL A 179 -17.50 -21.68 -14.60
CA VAL A 179 -18.61 -20.87 -15.12
C VAL A 179 -18.29 -20.39 -16.54
N GLU A 180 -19.33 -20.06 -17.31
CA GLU A 180 -19.20 -19.44 -18.63
C GLU A 180 -18.74 -17.98 -18.52
N ASN A 181 -19.48 -17.18 -17.75
CA ASN A 181 -19.16 -15.77 -17.46
C ASN A 181 -18.13 -15.68 -16.33
N ARG A 182 -16.84 -15.75 -16.68
CA ARG A 182 -15.72 -15.77 -15.73
C ARG A 182 -15.13 -14.40 -15.39
N MET A 183 -15.33 -13.40 -16.24
CA MET A 183 -14.83 -12.03 -16.03
C MET A 183 -16.00 -11.04 -15.99
N MET A 184 -15.80 -9.92 -15.33
CA MET A 184 -16.50 -8.66 -15.60
C MET A 184 -15.47 -7.68 -16.18
N ASN A 185 -15.81 -7.01 -17.27
CA ASN A 185 -14.95 -6.02 -17.91
C ASN A 185 -15.80 -4.80 -18.30
N PHE A 186 -15.21 -3.61 -18.24
CA PHE A 186 -15.90 -2.35 -18.49
C PHE A 186 -15.02 -1.35 -19.24
N GLU A 187 -15.64 -0.42 -19.95
CA GLU A 187 -15.00 0.80 -20.46
C GLU A 187 -15.66 2.04 -19.85
N VAL A 188 -14.84 3.00 -19.40
CA VAL A 188 -15.26 4.39 -19.12
C VAL A 188 -14.62 5.29 -20.17
N SER A 189 -15.41 6.08 -20.88
CA SER A 189 -14.90 7.12 -21.79
C SER A 189 -14.81 8.46 -21.05
N PHE A 190 -13.77 9.24 -21.31
CA PHE A 190 -13.53 10.51 -20.62
C PHE A 190 -13.07 11.60 -21.60
N GLU A 191 -13.26 12.86 -21.25
CA GLU A 191 -12.58 13.98 -21.92
C GLU A 191 -11.17 14.10 -21.33
N ARG A 192 -10.12 14.00 -22.17
CA ARG A 192 -8.74 13.99 -21.69
C ARG A 192 -8.31 15.41 -21.28
N PRO A 193 -7.95 15.64 -20.00
CA PRO A 193 -7.37 16.91 -19.57
C PRO A 193 -5.90 17.04 -19.99
N ASP A 194 -5.36 18.25 -19.90
CA ASP A 194 -3.93 18.55 -20.14
C ASP A 194 -2.98 17.75 -19.21
N ASP A 195 -3.43 17.47 -17.98
CA ASP A 195 -2.73 16.72 -16.94
C ASP A 195 -3.55 15.45 -16.63
N LEU A 196 -3.20 14.31 -17.24
CA LEU A 196 -3.99 13.06 -17.16
C LEU A 196 -4.20 12.58 -15.70
N ASP A 197 -3.27 12.91 -14.80
CA ASP A 197 -3.38 12.67 -13.35
C ASP A 197 -4.66 13.30 -12.77
N ASP A 198 -5.13 14.45 -13.28
CA ASP A 198 -6.33 15.11 -12.76
C ASP A 198 -7.64 14.36 -13.17
N PHE A 199 -7.63 13.55 -14.25
CA PHE A 199 -8.71 12.57 -14.52
C PHE A 199 -8.54 11.31 -13.65
N ILE A 200 -7.34 10.74 -13.60
CA ILE A 200 -7.06 9.49 -12.87
C ILE A 200 -7.40 9.65 -11.39
N ASP A 201 -6.93 10.73 -10.74
CA ASP A 201 -7.22 11.00 -9.33
C ASP A 201 -8.73 11.21 -9.11
N SER A 202 -9.45 11.91 -9.99
CA SER A 202 -10.90 12.13 -9.83
C SER A 202 -11.74 10.88 -10.08
N PHE A 203 -11.28 9.95 -10.93
CA PHE A 203 -11.91 8.64 -11.06
C PHE A 203 -11.60 7.74 -9.86
N GLN A 204 -10.35 7.73 -9.40
CA GLN A 204 -9.92 6.97 -8.22
C GLN A 204 -10.66 7.43 -6.96
N GLU A 205 -10.81 8.73 -6.72
CA GLU A 205 -11.55 9.28 -5.58
C GLU A 205 -13.02 8.81 -5.55
N LYS A 206 -13.73 8.90 -6.68
CA LYS A 206 -15.13 8.43 -6.80
C LYS A 206 -15.25 6.91 -6.72
N PHE A 207 -14.26 6.17 -7.22
CA PHE A 207 -14.21 4.72 -7.14
C PHE A 207 -13.98 4.25 -5.69
N GLU A 208 -13.04 4.87 -4.97
CA GLU A 208 -12.77 4.62 -3.56
C GLU A 208 -14.05 4.88 -2.73
N GLU A 209 -14.68 6.05 -2.91
CA GLU A 209 -15.94 6.43 -2.25
C GLU A 209 -17.09 5.45 -2.53
N ALA A 210 -17.40 5.17 -3.80
CA ALA A 210 -18.55 4.36 -4.18
C ALA A 210 -18.44 2.86 -3.79
N PHE A 211 -17.23 2.37 -3.52
CA PHE A 211 -17.00 1.03 -2.97
C PHE A 211 -17.02 1.03 -1.43
N GLU A 212 -16.46 2.05 -0.76
CA GLU A 212 -16.54 2.18 0.70
C GLU A 212 -18.00 2.34 1.18
N ASP A 213 -18.83 3.07 0.42
CA ASP A 213 -20.30 3.18 0.60
C ASP A 213 -21.06 1.84 0.56
N LYS A 214 -20.39 0.76 0.12
CA LYS A 214 -20.92 -0.62 0.02
C LYS A 214 -20.19 -1.62 0.92
N GLU A 215 -19.54 -1.13 1.98
CA GLU A 215 -18.73 -1.94 2.93
C GLU A 215 -17.54 -2.70 2.30
N TYR A 216 -17.12 -2.33 1.09
CA TYR A 216 -15.83 -2.77 0.56
C TYR A 216 -14.70 -1.97 1.21
N ILE A 217 -13.50 -2.54 1.16
CA ILE A 217 -12.27 -1.93 1.64
C ILE A 217 -11.25 -2.04 0.51
N ILE A 218 -10.59 -0.92 0.20
CA ILE A 218 -9.39 -0.89 -0.61
C ILE A 218 -8.26 -1.49 0.22
N ALA A 219 -8.01 -2.78 0.03
CA ALA A 219 -7.01 -3.54 0.78
C ALA A 219 -5.58 -3.20 0.29
N GLY A 220 -5.42 -2.98 -1.02
CA GLY A 220 -4.12 -2.71 -1.64
C GLY A 220 -4.25 -1.99 -2.98
N PHE A 221 -3.14 -1.44 -3.46
CA PHE A 221 -3.06 -0.68 -4.70
C PHE A 221 -1.68 -0.86 -5.34
N PHE A 222 -1.64 -1.42 -6.54
CA PHE A 222 -0.39 -1.70 -7.25
C PHE A 222 -0.35 -1.00 -8.60
N ASN A 223 0.60 -0.08 -8.77
CA ASN A 223 0.84 0.62 -10.03
C ASN A 223 1.90 -0.12 -10.87
N TYR A 224 1.48 -0.75 -11.96
CA TYR A 224 2.39 -1.41 -12.91
C TYR A 224 3.19 -0.40 -13.75
N LYS A 225 2.65 0.81 -13.95
CA LYS A 225 3.33 1.92 -14.63
C LYS A 225 4.36 2.64 -13.77
N GLU A 226 4.39 2.38 -12.46
CA GLU A 226 5.40 2.95 -11.57
C GLU A 226 6.75 2.27 -11.77
N SER A 227 7.70 3.02 -12.34
CA SER A 227 9.07 2.58 -12.56
C SER A 227 10.03 3.15 -11.52
N PHE A 228 10.93 2.31 -11.04
CA PHE A 228 11.89 2.61 -9.96
C PHE A 228 13.33 2.82 -10.45
N ASP A 229 13.60 2.47 -11.71
CA ASP A 229 14.88 2.63 -12.41
C ASP A 229 14.75 3.50 -13.68
N GLY A 230 13.63 4.22 -13.82
CA GLY A 230 13.35 5.13 -14.95
C GLY A 230 12.95 4.43 -16.25
N VAL A 231 13.02 3.10 -16.33
CA VAL A 231 12.61 2.35 -17.52
C VAL A 231 11.09 2.19 -17.54
N ASP A 232 10.40 2.85 -18.48
CA ASP A 232 8.99 2.52 -18.77
C ASP A 232 8.92 1.12 -19.38
N ARG A 233 8.22 0.22 -18.69
CA ARG A 233 8.04 -1.18 -19.10
C ARG A 233 6.66 -1.44 -19.71
N LEU A 234 5.78 -0.44 -19.73
CA LEU A 234 4.44 -0.50 -20.30
C LEU A 234 4.21 0.64 -21.33
N PRO A 235 5.06 0.77 -22.36
CA PRO A 235 5.02 1.89 -23.30
C PRO A 235 3.76 1.97 -24.17
N SER A 236 2.94 0.91 -24.27
CA SER A 236 1.63 0.95 -24.96
C SER A 236 0.50 1.53 -24.12
N TYR A 237 0.79 1.93 -22.89
CA TYR A 237 -0.16 2.49 -21.92
C TYR A 237 0.23 3.91 -21.53
N ASP A 238 -0.74 4.71 -21.08
CA ASP A 238 -0.44 5.92 -20.32
C ASP A 238 -0.36 5.60 -18.83
N ALA A 239 -1.39 4.93 -18.30
CA ALA A 239 -1.49 4.51 -16.90
C ALA A 239 -1.96 3.05 -16.79
N PHE A 240 -1.49 2.32 -15.76
CA PHE A 240 -1.88 0.94 -15.47
C PHE A 240 -1.76 0.66 -13.97
N TRP A 241 -2.88 0.37 -13.29
CA TRP A 241 -2.91 0.00 -11.88
C TRP A 241 -3.87 -1.15 -11.59
N VAL A 242 -3.80 -1.70 -10.38
CA VAL A 242 -4.68 -2.75 -9.85
C VAL A 242 -5.12 -2.35 -8.45
N TYR A 243 -6.43 -2.35 -8.21
CA TYR A 243 -7.01 -2.28 -6.86
C TYR A 243 -7.23 -3.69 -6.32
N SER A 244 -6.75 -3.93 -5.09
CA SER A 244 -7.07 -5.13 -4.31
C SER A 244 -8.31 -4.84 -3.47
N LEU A 245 -9.46 -5.39 -3.86
CA LEU A 245 -10.72 -5.22 -3.15
C LEU A 245 -10.92 -6.31 -2.08
N CYS A 246 -11.55 -5.93 -0.97
CA CYS A 246 -11.97 -6.84 0.10
C CYS A 246 -13.35 -6.43 0.62
N HIS A 247 -14.17 -7.38 1.05
CA HIS A 247 -15.43 -7.10 1.77
C HIS A 247 -15.52 -8.04 2.98
N PHE A 248 -15.33 -7.48 4.17
CA PHE A 248 -15.07 -8.26 5.40
C PHE A 248 -16.15 -9.29 5.76
N LYS A 249 -17.42 -9.01 5.43
CA LYS A 249 -18.53 -9.94 5.67
C LYS A 249 -18.42 -11.17 4.78
N PHE A 250 -18.12 -10.97 3.49
CA PHE A 250 -17.89 -12.04 2.53
C PHE A 250 -16.64 -12.84 2.88
N SER A 251 -15.52 -12.18 3.14
CA SER A 251 -14.24 -12.86 3.41
C SER A 251 -14.26 -13.65 4.73
N TYR A 252 -14.89 -13.12 5.79
CA TYR A 252 -15.16 -13.89 7.01
C TYR A 252 -16.07 -15.09 6.75
N THR A 253 -17.14 -14.91 5.97
CA THR A 253 -18.10 -16.00 5.70
C THR A 253 -17.49 -17.10 4.84
N VAL A 254 -16.65 -16.76 3.86
CA VAL A 254 -16.02 -17.76 2.98
C VAL A 254 -14.85 -18.46 3.66
N PHE A 255 -13.88 -17.73 4.20
CA PHE A 255 -12.61 -18.31 4.67
C PHE A 255 -12.68 -18.90 6.08
N ASP A 256 -13.52 -18.32 6.94
CA ASP A 256 -13.55 -18.55 8.38
C ASP A 256 -14.98 -18.98 8.81
N ASN A 257 -15.21 -19.04 10.12
CA ASN A 257 -16.42 -19.51 10.78
C ASN A 257 -16.78 -20.99 10.49
N GLU A 258 -18.00 -21.40 10.83
CA GLU A 258 -18.45 -22.78 10.72
C GLU A 258 -18.66 -23.18 9.25
N GLY A 259 -17.97 -24.24 8.83
CA GLY A 259 -17.85 -24.62 7.42
C GLY A 259 -16.93 -23.70 6.59
N GLY A 260 -16.07 -22.90 7.25
CA GLY A 260 -15.09 -22.03 6.59
C GLY A 260 -14.15 -22.80 5.66
N ARG A 261 -13.81 -22.16 4.54
CA ARG A 261 -12.98 -22.68 3.43
C ARG A 261 -11.73 -21.80 3.30
N PRO A 262 -10.73 -21.91 4.20
CA PRO A 262 -9.57 -21.02 4.20
C PRO A 262 -8.73 -21.13 2.93
N GLU A 263 -8.78 -22.27 2.24
CA GLU A 263 -8.14 -22.49 0.94
C GLU A 263 -8.79 -21.66 -0.18
N ALA A 264 -10.03 -21.18 -0.03
CA ALA A 264 -10.57 -20.18 -0.94
C ALA A 264 -9.80 -18.85 -0.89
N GLY A 265 -8.99 -18.62 0.16
CA GLY A 265 -8.05 -17.51 0.26
C GLY A 265 -7.00 -17.46 -0.86
N LEU A 266 -6.84 -18.54 -1.64
CA LEU A 266 -6.00 -18.58 -2.84
C LEU A 266 -6.40 -17.51 -3.88
N PHE A 267 -7.68 -17.12 -3.90
CA PHE A 267 -8.25 -16.14 -4.81
C PHE A 267 -8.29 -14.70 -4.28
N ALA A 268 -7.96 -14.49 -3.00
CA ALA A 268 -7.75 -13.15 -2.47
C ALA A 268 -6.37 -12.62 -2.92
N PRO A 269 -6.15 -11.29 -2.99
CA PRO A 269 -7.17 -10.24 -2.96
C PRO A 269 -8.00 -10.21 -4.27
N CYS A 270 -9.22 -9.66 -4.19
CA CYS A 270 -10.06 -9.51 -5.38
C CYS A 270 -9.49 -8.40 -6.28
N SER A 271 -8.67 -8.78 -7.26
CA SER A 271 -7.91 -7.84 -8.09
C SER A 271 -8.77 -7.27 -9.23
N MET A 272 -9.07 -5.98 -9.15
CA MET A 272 -9.65 -5.20 -10.24
C MET A 272 -8.54 -4.39 -10.93
N TYR A 273 -8.20 -4.76 -12.16
CA TYR A 273 -7.20 -4.05 -12.96
C TYR A 273 -7.84 -2.90 -13.73
N MET A 274 -7.05 -1.84 -13.95
CA MET A 274 -7.46 -0.63 -14.64
C MET A 274 -6.30 -0.07 -15.47
N PHE A 275 -6.54 0.28 -16.73
CA PHE A 275 -5.53 0.90 -17.57
C PHE A 275 -6.11 1.90 -18.57
N ILE A 276 -5.29 2.87 -18.97
CA ILE A 276 -5.55 3.77 -20.09
C ILE A 276 -4.54 3.40 -21.17
N LYS A 277 -5.03 2.93 -22.34
CA LYS A 277 -4.14 2.64 -23.47
C LYS A 277 -3.57 3.97 -23.99
N LYS A 278 -2.30 3.97 -24.37
CA LYS A 278 -1.58 5.18 -24.78
C LYS A 278 -2.33 5.93 -25.87
N ASP A 279 -2.41 7.25 -25.71
CA ASP A 279 -3.10 8.17 -26.62
C ASP A 279 -4.62 7.89 -26.81
N THR A 280 -5.25 7.14 -25.88
CA THR A 280 -6.70 6.85 -25.91
C THR A 280 -7.47 7.51 -24.77
N ASN A 281 -8.70 7.94 -25.07
CA ASN A 281 -9.59 8.58 -24.09
C ASN A 281 -10.57 7.58 -23.45
N LYS A 282 -10.03 6.39 -23.13
CA LYS A 282 -10.75 5.27 -22.50
C LYS A 282 -9.97 4.70 -21.33
N LEU A 283 -10.65 4.55 -20.20
CA LEU A 283 -10.21 3.73 -19.08
C LEU A 283 -10.85 2.35 -19.24
N VAL A 284 -10.02 1.32 -19.42
CA VAL A 284 -10.43 -0.09 -19.50
C VAL A 284 -10.26 -0.71 -18.12
N ILE A 285 -11.27 -1.44 -17.68
CA ILE A 285 -11.38 -2.00 -16.32
C ILE A 285 -11.76 -3.47 -16.42
N GLY A 286 -11.23 -4.33 -15.55
CA GLY A 286 -11.74 -5.70 -15.44
C GLY A 286 -11.35 -6.42 -14.16
N MET A 287 -12.08 -7.49 -13.86
CA MET A 287 -11.97 -8.27 -12.63
C MET A 287 -12.51 -9.70 -12.84
N PRO A 288 -11.92 -10.74 -12.23
CA PRO A 288 -12.52 -12.07 -12.20
C PRO A 288 -13.78 -12.10 -11.35
N ARG A 289 -14.82 -12.81 -11.82
CA ARG A 289 -16.07 -12.99 -11.07
C ARG A 289 -15.88 -13.92 -9.87
N LEU A 290 -16.57 -13.65 -8.77
CA LEU A 290 -16.51 -14.46 -7.55
C LEU A 290 -17.14 -15.84 -7.77
N ALA A 291 -18.03 -15.98 -8.75
CA ALA A 291 -18.58 -17.25 -9.21
C ALA A 291 -17.51 -18.26 -9.66
N ASN A 292 -16.32 -17.81 -10.10
CA ASN A 292 -15.20 -18.72 -10.36
C ASN A 292 -14.79 -19.49 -9.10
N TRP A 293 -14.72 -18.80 -7.94
CA TRP A 293 -14.27 -19.39 -6.68
C TRP A 293 -15.20 -20.55 -6.28
N ALA A 294 -16.51 -20.31 -6.35
CA ALA A 294 -17.53 -21.29 -5.99
C ALA A 294 -17.55 -22.49 -6.95
N ALA A 295 -17.44 -22.24 -8.26
CA ALA A 295 -17.45 -23.29 -9.28
C ALA A 295 -16.18 -24.17 -9.23
N THR A 296 -15.00 -23.56 -9.09
CA THR A 296 -13.72 -24.28 -9.10
C THR A 296 -13.46 -25.06 -7.81
N LEU A 297 -13.88 -24.56 -6.64
CA LEU A 297 -13.68 -25.20 -5.34
C LEU A 297 -14.84 -26.09 -4.87
N GLY A 298 -15.96 -26.11 -5.59
CA GLY A 298 -17.18 -26.81 -5.18
C GLY A 298 -17.76 -26.24 -3.88
N ILE A 299 -18.10 -24.95 -3.88
CA ILE A 299 -18.77 -24.30 -2.73
C ILE A 299 -20.29 -24.38 -2.94
N GLU A 300 -20.92 -25.35 -2.29
CA GLU A 300 -22.37 -25.60 -2.40
C GLU A 300 -23.21 -24.94 -1.28
N ASP A 301 -22.56 -24.42 -0.23
CA ASP A 301 -23.26 -23.75 0.87
C ASP A 301 -24.06 -22.55 0.38
N ARG A 302 -25.36 -22.55 0.70
CA ARG A 302 -26.33 -21.50 0.34
C ARG A 302 -25.94 -20.14 0.89
N SER A 303 -25.31 -20.06 2.08
CA SER A 303 -24.96 -18.76 2.67
C SER A 303 -23.79 -18.09 1.92
N ARG A 304 -22.73 -18.85 1.65
CA ARG A 304 -21.58 -18.43 0.85
C ARG A 304 -21.97 -18.13 -0.60
N LEU A 305 -22.79 -18.99 -1.23
CA LEU A 305 -23.31 -18.77 -2.57
C LEU A 305 -24.23 -17.54 -2.71
N ALA A 306 -24.98 -17.19 -1.67
CA ALA A 306 -25.80 -15.98 -1.67
C ALA A 306 -24.93 -14.71 -1.70
N LEU A 307 -23.85 -14.68 -0.91
CA LEU A 307 -22.89 -13.56 -0.92
C LEU A 307 -22.12 -13.47 -2.24
N VAL A 308 -21.64 -14.60 -2.80
CA VAL A 308 -21.03 -14.63 -4.15
C VAL A 308 -21.96 -13.97 -5.19
N LYS A 309 -23.24 -14.37 -5.20
CA LYS A 309 -24.25 -13.84 -6.14
C LYS A 309 -24.63 -12.38 -5.87
N GLN A 310 -24.56 -11.91 -4.61
CA GLN A 310 -24.74 -10.50 -4.28
C GLN A 310 -23.62 -9.68 -4.94
N LEU A 311 -22.36 -10.00 -4.62
CA LEU A 311 -21.21 -9.18 -5.03
C LEU A 311 -20.96 -9.23 -6.55
N ASP A 312 -21.18 -10.36 -7.22
CA ASP A 312 -21.08 -10.45 -8.69
C ASP A 312 -22.17 -9.66 -9.44
N ARG A 313 -23.22 -9.21 -8.74
CA ARG A 313 -24.22 -8.24 -9.25
C ARG A 313 -23.89 -6.81 -8.83
N GLU A 314 -23.54 -6.64 -7.55
CA GLU A 314 -23.30 -5.35 -6.90
C GLU A 314 -22.08 -4.61 -7.46
N ILE A 315 -20.98 -5.32 -7.77
CA ILE A 315 -19.78 -4.70 -8.37
C ILE A 315 -20.12 -4.09 -9.75
N PRO A 316 -20.76 -4.80 -10.70
CA PRO A 316 -21.29 -4.19 -11.92
C PRO A 316 -22.32 -3.06 -11.71
N GLU A 317 -23.10 -3.08 -10.62
CA GLU A 317 -24.03 -2.00 -10.28
C GLU A 317 -23.27 -0.72 -9.85
N ILE A 318 -22.22 -0.83 -9.03
CA ILE A 318 -21.33 0.28 -8.66
C ILE A 318 -20.59 0.81 -9.89
N MET A 319 -20.01 -0.06 -10.73
CA MET A 319 -19.28 0.39 -11.92
C MET A 319 -20.17 1.20 -12.89
N LYS A 320 -21.48 0.94 -12.94
CA LYS A 320 -22.43 1.72 -13.76
C LYS A 320 -22.71 3.11 -13.20
N THR A 321 -22.72 3.33 -11.88
CA THR A 321 -22.84 4.69 -11.32
C THR A 321 -21.60 5.53 -11.61
N LEU A 322 -20.43 4.89 -11.71
CA LEU A 322 -19.17 5.49 -12.15
C LEU A 322 -19.08 5.69 -13.69
N GLY A 323 -20.19 5.52 -14.43
CA GLY A 323 -20.29 5.74 -15.86
C GLY A 323 -19.69 4.63 -16.74
N ALA A 324 -19.32 3.49 -16.17
CA ALA A 324 -18.71 2.38 -16.90
C ALA A 324 -19.75 1.55 -17.66
N LYS A 325 -19.39 1.13 -18.87
CA LYS A 325 -20.21 0.28 -19.74
C LYS A 325 -19.61 -1.12 -19.77
N GLU A 326 -20.41 -2.15 -19.48
CA GLU A 326 -19.96 -3.55 -19.57
C GLU A 326 -19.56 -3.91 -21.01
N VAL A 327 -18.44 -4.64 -21.18
CA VAL A 327 -17.91 -5.08 -22.47
C VAL A 327 -17.55 -6.58 -22.46
N PRO A 328 -17.55 -7.25 -23.64
CA PRO A 328 -17.20 -8.67 -23.72
C PRO A 328 -15.78 -9.00 -23.24
N ASN A 329 -15.57 -10.24 -22.78
CA ASN A 329 -14.25 -10.73 -22.35
C ASN A 329 -13.32 -11.09 -23.53
N VAL A 330 -12.87 -10.07 -24.25
CA VAL A 330 -11.86 -10.15 -25.33
C VAL A 330 -10.53 -9.52 -24.87
N ASN A 331 -9.43 -9.78 -25.58
CA ASN A 331 -8.19 -9.04 -25.33
C ASN A 331 -8.38 -7.58 -25.82
N PRO A 332 -8.32 -6.58 -24.93
CA PRO A 332 -8.63 -5.18 -25.26
C PRO A 332 -7.54 -4.50 -26.10
N LEU A 333 -6.36 -5.11 -26.27
CA LEU A 333 -5.32 -4.59 -27.16
C LEU A 333 -5.59 -4.91 -28.63
N THR A 334 -6.27 -6.03 -28.92
CA THR A 334 -6.49 -6.55 -30.28
C THR A 334 -7.94 -6.47 -30.75
N SER A 335 -8.90 -6.19 -29.85
CA SER A 335 -10.30 -5.96 -30.22
C SER A 335 -10.47 -4.64 -30.97
N VAL A 336 -10.55 -4.71 -32.31
CA VAL A 336 -10.96 -3.57 -33.15
C VAL A 336 -12.37 -3.15 -32.72
N ALA A 337 -12.56 -1.85 -32.44
CA ALA A 337 -13.85 -1.33 -32.03
C ALA A 337 -14.90 -1.52 -33.14
N VAL A 338 -15.91 -2.35 -32.88
CA VAL A 338 -17.06 -2.54 -33.78
C VAL A 338 -17.99 -1.33 -33.66
N SER A 339 -17.56 -0.22 -34.25
CA SER A 339 -18.39 0.95 -34.49
C SER A 339 -19.55 0.53 -35.40
N LYS A 340 -20.78 0.67 -34.90
CA LYS A 340 -21.96 0.69 -35.79
C LYS A 340 -21.82 1.92 -36.69
N LYS A 341 -22.06 1.75 -37.99
CA LYS A 341 -22.13 2.88 -38.93
C LYS A 341 -23.23 3.85 -38.50
N GLU A 342 -22.83 5.01 -38.00
CA GLU A 342 -23.63 6.23 -38.16
C GLU A 342 -23.23 6.87 -39.48
N THR A 343 -24.21 7.10 -40.35
CA THR A 343 -24.01 7.73 -41.66
C THR A 343 -23.88 9.24 -41.50
N SER A 344 -22.64 9.74 -41.60
CA SER A 344 -22.38 11.16 -41.87
C SER A 344 -22.11 11.38 -43.38
N THR A 345 -22.63 12.48 -43.92
CA THR A 345 -22.56 12.81 -45.34
C THR A 345 -21.24 13.47 -45.72
N ALA A 346 -20.77 13.21 -46.95
CA ALA A 346 -19.47 13.68 -47.42
C ALA A 346 -19.42 15.20 -47.70
N LYS A 347 -18.26 15.79 -47.42
CA LYS A 347 -17.68 16.89 -48.21
C LYS A 347 -16.23 16.51 -48.55
N ALA A 348 -15.76 17.00 -49.70
CA ALA A 348 -14.49 16.59 -50.31
C ALA A 348 -13.46 17.73 -50.30
N GLU A 349 -12.30 17.46 -50.92
CA GLU A 349 -11.20 18.39 -51.21
C GLU A 349 -10.32 18.80 -50.00
N MET A 350 -8.98 18.90 -50.10
CA MET A 350 -8.08 18.59 -51.22
C MET A 350 -6.68 18.15 -50.75
N LYS A 351 -5.98 17.35 -51.58
CA LYS A 351 -4.53 17.06 -51.51
C LYS A 351 -3.85 17.81 -52.67
N PRO A 352 -2.58 18.27 -52.55
CA PRO A 352 -1.40 17.39 -52.71
C PRO A 352 -0.21 17.83 -51.81
N LYS A 353 1.06 17.37 -51.91
CA LYS A 353 1.76 16.47 -52.86
C LYS A 353 2.92 15.75 -52.12
N ALA A 354 3.52 14.73 -52.72
CA ALA A 354 4.70 14.02 -52.20
C ALA A 354 5.94 14.19 -53.12
N ILE A 355 7.13 13.89 -52.61
CA ILE A 355 8.40 13.72 -53.36
C ILE A 355 9.11 12.46 -52.84
N GLU A 356 9.86 11.78 -53.70
CA GLU A 356 10.35 10.41 -53.50
C GLU A 356 11.84 10.25 -53.10
N LYS A 357 12.15 8.98 -52.78
CA LYS A 357 13.43 8.34 -52.46
C LYS A 357 14.67 8.74 -53.29
N LYS A 358 15.84 8.42 -52.73
CA LYS A 358 16.96 7.80 -53.47
C LYS A 358 17.55 6.62 -52.68
N GLU A 359 18.21 5.69 -53.38
CA GLU A 359 18.62 4.37 -52.88
C GLU A 359 19.96 3.93 -53.52
N SER A 360 20.89 3.36 -52.73
CA SER A 360 22.18 2.72 -53.13
C SER A 360 23.04 2.53 -51.85
N LYS A 361 23.76 1.42 -51.57
CA LYS A 361 24.00 0.12 -52.26
C LYS A 361 24.44 -0.94 -51.22
N ARG A 362 24.48 -2.22 -51.62
CA ARG A 362 24.93 -3.40 -50.83
C ARG A 362 26.46 -3.46 -50.62
N VAL A 363 26.91 -4.08 -49.52
CA VAL A 363 28.08 -4.99 -49.47
C VAL A 363 27.80 -6.21 -48.56
N GLN A 364 28.38 -7.35 -48.99
CA GLN A 364 28.44 -8.76 -48.55
C GLN A 364 28.22 -9.24 -47.09
N ASP A 365 28.17 -10.57 -46.96
CA ASP A 365 27.63 -11.37 -45.86
C ASP A 365 28.57 -12.56 -45.53
N ARG A 366 28.61 -12.99 -44.25
CA ARG A 366 29.31 -14.15 -43.60
C ARG A 366 30.77 -13.98 -43.14
N PRO A 367 31.17 -14.71 -42.07
CA PRO A 367 30.38 -15.17 -40.92
C PRO A 367 31.15 -15.00 -39.58
N ASP A 368 30.68 -15.70 -38.54
CA ASP A 368 31.20 -15.73 -37.16
C ASP A 368 30.99 -14.42 -36.37
N ASN A 369 30.58 -14.57 -35.12
CA ASN A 369 30.32 -13.48 -34.17
C ASN A 369 30.64 -13.96 -32.75
N SER A 370 31.72 -14.73 -32.60
CA SER A 370 32.28 -15.16 -31.34
C SER A 370 33.18 -14.06 -30.74
N VAL A 371 32.97 -13.77 -29.45
CA VAL A 371 33.81 -12.85 -28.67
C VAL A 371 34.52 -13.67 -27.60
N ILE A 372 35.85 -13.69 -27.64
CA ILE A 372 36.67 -14.28 -26.59
C ILE A 372 36.65 -13.33 -25.39
N ILE A 373 36.29 -13.84 -24.22
CA ILE A 373 36.32 -13.11 -22.94
C ILE A 373 37.26 -13.86 -22.01
N ASP A 374 38.46 -13.31 -21.80
CA ASP A 374 39.40 -13.82 -20.80
C ASP A 374 38.88 -13.50 -19.40
N ILE A 375 38.52 -14.54 -18.65
CA ILE A 375 38.08 -14.44 -17.26
C ILE A 375 39.31 -14.63 -16.36
N PRO A 376 39.74 -13.62 -15.57
CA PRO A 376 40.86 -13.78 -14.65
C PRO A 376 40.54 -14.79 -13.55
N SER A 377 41.53 -15.55 -13.13
CA SER A 377 41.35 -16.64 -12.15
C SER A 377 40.98 -16.11 -10.76
N VAL A 378 40.03 -16.80 -10.13
CA VAL A 378 39.48 -16.41 -8.81
C VAL A 378 40.58 -16.51 -7.73
N PRO A 379 40.83 -15.46 -6.93
CA PRO A 379 41.76 -15.55 -5.81
C PRO A 379 41.27 -16.54 -4.75
N LYS A 380 42.17 -17.33 -4.19
CA LYS A 380 41.84 -18.36 -3.19
C LYS A 380 41.21 -17.74 -1.93
N PRO A 381 40.19 -18.36 -1.33
CA PRO A 381 39.66 -17.93 -0.03
C PRO A 381 40.75 -17.92 1.04
N VAL A 382 40.73 -16.90 1.91
CA VAL A 382 41.55 -16.86 3.11
C VAL A 382 40.90 -17.75 4.18
N GLU A 383 41.68 -18.62 4.82
CA GLU A 383 41.15 -19.50 5.88
C GLU A 383 40.71 -18.70 7.12
N PRO A 384 39.59 -19.08 7.77
CA PRO A 384 39.07 -18.35 8.93
C PRO A 384 39.98 -18.51 10.16
N VAL A 385 40.50 -17.39 10.67
CA VAL A 385 41.33 -17.34 11.88
C VAL A 385 40.55 -17.90 13.08
N LYS A 386 41.11 -18.92 13.72
CA LYS A 386 40.48 -19.63 14.85
C LYS A 386 40.62 -18.82 16.15
N VAL A 387 39.65 -17.95 16.41
CA VAL A 387 39.62 -17.11 17.63
C VAL A 387 39.44 -17.97 18.88
N ILE A 388 40.46 -18.01 19.74
CA ILE A 388 40.41 -18.67 21.06
C ILE A 388 40.28 -17.58 22.14
N THR A 389 39.07 -17.38 22.64
CA THR A 389 38.82 -16.47 23.78
C THR A 389 39.31 -17.10 25.09
N ARG A 390 40.48 -16.66 25.58
CA ARG A 390 40.87 -16.85 26.99
C ARG A 390 40.44 -15.63 27.81
N GLY A 391 39.83 -15.85 28.98
CA GLY A 391 39.48 -14.78 29.93
C GLY A 391 38.05 -14.23 29.87
N GLY A 392 37.11 -14.90 29.19
CA GLY A 392 35.68 -14.56 29.29
C GLY A 392 35.10 -14.97 30.65
N ASN A 393 34.35 -14.07 31.29
CA ASN A 393 33.64 -14.36 32.55
C ASN A 393 32.57 -15.45 32.36
N ALA A 394 32.21 -16.14 33.44
CA ALA A 394 31.21 -17.21 33.45
C ALA A 394 29.86 -16.74 32.86
N PRO A 395 29.15 -17.60 32.11
CA PRO A 395 27.90 -17.22 31.45
C PRO A 395 26.84 -16.79 32.47
N VAL A 396 26.40 -15.53 32.36
CA VAL A 396 25.24 -15.04 33.09
C VAL A 396 24.03 -15.85 32.65
N LYS A 397 23.31 -16.45 33.60
CA LYS A 397 22.16 -17.30 33.33
C LYS A 397 21.12 -16.56 32.48
N GLN A 398 20.42 -17.29 31.61
CA GLN A 398 19.24 -16.78 30.93
C GLN A 398 18.27 -16.19 31.96
N ASN A 399 17.70 -15.02 31.65
CA ASN A 399 16.56 -14.49 32.41
C ASN A 399 15.33 -15.33 32.07
N GLU A 400 15.17 -16.46 32.76
CA GLU A 400 13.92 -17.20 32.81
C GLU A 400 12.78 -16.25 33.20
N SER A 401 11.72 -16.21 32.40
CA SER A 401 10.58 -15.36 32.68
C SER A 401 9.84 -15.88 33.90
N MET A 402 10.12 -15.33 35.09
CA MET A 402 9.39 -15.60 36.35
C MET A 402 7.96 -15.02 36.35
N TYR A 403 7.19 -15.30 35.29
CA TYR A 403 5.75 -15.08 35.25
C TYR A 403 5.05 -16.25 35.94
N LYS A 404 5.12 -16.31 37.28
CA LYS A 404 4.27 -17.23 38.05
C LYS A 404 2.80 -16.81 37.85
N PRO A 405 1.92 -17.67 37.32
CA PRO A 405 0.52 -17.32 37.13
C PRO A 405 -0.14 -17.14 38.51
N ARG A 406 -0.41 -15.90 38.90
CA ARG A 406 -1.34 -15.62 39.99
C ARG A 406 -2.75 -15.81 39.44
N SER A 407 -3.47 -16.79 39.97
CA SER A 407 -4.91 -16.91 39.79
C SER A 407 -5.58 -15.62 40.27
N ILE A 408 -6.20 -14.89 39.35
CA ILE A 408 -7.09 -13.78 39.71
C ILE A 408 -8.49 -14.36 39.85
N ASP A 409 -8.94 -14.55 41.08
CA ASP A 409 -10.33 -14.86 41.35
C ASP A 409 -11.22 -13.74 40.79
N LEU A 410 -12.22 -14.11 39.99
CA LEU A 410 -13.16 -13.17 39.38
C LEU A 410 -14.15 -12.61 40.42
N LYS A 411 -13.64 -11.74 41.30
CA LYS A 411 -14.51 -10.89 42.13
C LYS A 411 -15.18 -9.85 41.24
N VAL A 412 -16.49 -10.00 41.09
CA VAL A 412 -17.37 -9.08 40.37
C VAL A 412 -17.21 -7.67 40.94
N SER A 413 -16.51 -6.80 40.20
CA SER A 413 -16.41 -5.40 40.57
C SER A 413 -17.61 -4.65 40.02
N THR A 414 -18.50 -4.24 40.91
CA THR A 414 -19.44 -3.15 40.63
C THR A 414 -18.67 -1.88 40.20
N PRO A 415 -19.28 -0.98 39.40
CA PRO A 415 -18.61 0.24 38.95
C PRO A 415 -18.18 1.08 40.15
N PRO A 416 -16.94 1.64 40.14
CA PRO A 416 -16.43 2.39 41.28
C PRO A 416 -17.30 3.61 41.56
N LYS A 417 -17.85 3.67 42.78
CA LYS A 417 -18.57 4.85 43.29
C LYS A 417 -17.65 6.08 43.23
N PHE A 418 -18.26 7.26 43.14
CA PHE A 418 -17.61 8.55 42.95
C PHE A 418 -16.65 8.91 44.12
N VAL A 419 -15.38 8.49 44.04
CA VAL A 419 -14.34 8.86 45.02
C VAL A 419 -13.89 10.29 44.74
N LYS A 420 -13.97 11.16 45.75
CA LYS A 420 -13.50 12.56 45.64
C LYS A 420 -12.00 12.61 45.34
N SER A 421 -11.60 13.62 44.56
CA SER A 421 -10.23 13.88 44.13
C SER A 421 -9.21 13.78 45.27
N ALA A 422 -8.22 12.89 45.13
CA ALA A 422 -6.97 13.01 45.85
C ALA A 422 -6.28 14.31 45.42
N LYS A 423 -5.94 15.17 46.39
CA LYS A 423 -5.23 16.42 46.10
C LYS A 423 -3.79 16.11 45.69
N THR A 424 -3.44 16.32 44.43
CA THR A 424 -2.05 16.61 44.07
C THR A 424 -1.69 17.97 44.68
N ASN A 425 -0.52 18.08 45.33
CA ASN A 425 -0.04 19.33 45.90
C ASN A 425 0.05 20.41 44.81
N GLY A 426 -0.36 21.63 45.15
CA GLY A 426 -0.53 22.70 44.17
C GLY A 426 0.78 23.35 43.76
N GLU A 427 1.14 23.22 42.49
CA GLU A 427 1.73 24.34 41.75
C GLU A 427 0.57 25.21 41.21
N ASN A 428 0.79 26.52 41.10
CA ASN A 428 -0.31 27.49 40.95
C ASN A 428 -1.01 27.38 39.58
N ASP A 429 -2.33 27.18 39.56
CA ASP A 429 -3.15 27.25 38.33
C ASP A 429 -3.46 28.72 37.91
N LYS A 430 -2.40 29.52 37.79
CA LYS A 430 -2.43 30.86 37.20
C LYS A 430 -1.29 30.97 36.18
N ASP A 431 -1.63 31.46 35.00
CA ASP A 431 -0.71 31.82 33.91
C ASP A 431 0.19 30.69 33.34
N VAL A 432 -0.41 29.53 33.06
CA VAL A 432 0.20 28.57 32.11
C VAL A 432 0.23 29.21 30.71
N LYS A 433 1.43 29.45 30.18
CA LYS A 433 1.63 30.19 28.93
C LYS A 433 1.28 29.35 27.69
N VAL A 434 1.14 30.02 26.55
CA VAL A 434 0.89 29.34 25.27
C VAL A 434 2.08 28.45 24.90
N GLY A 435 1.77 27.23 24.45
CA GLY A 435 2.71 26.12 24.20
C GLY A 435 3.09 25.27 25.42
N GLU A 436 2.82 25.73 26.64
CA GLU A 436 3.17 24.98 27.85
C GLU A 436 2.19 23.82 28.17
N VAL A 437 2.54 23.03 29.19
CA VAL A 437 1.76 21.88 29.64
C VAL A 437 0.69 22.33 30.66
N LYS A 438 -0.60 22.29 30.30
CA LYS A 438 -1.70 22.45 31.26
C LYS A 438 -2.35 21.10 31.55
N ASN A 439 -2.50 20.76 32.84
CA ASN A 439 -3.18 19.54 33.31
C ASN A 439 -2.66 18.25 32.64
N ASN A 440 -1.33 18.10 32.52
CA ASN A 440 -0.65 17.03 31.77
C ASN A 440 -1.10 16.90 30.29
N ARG A 441 -1.55 18.00 29.67
CA ARG A 441 -1.79 18.09 28.23
C ARG A 441 -0.94 19.20 27.61
N VAL A 442 -0.58 19.02 26.34
CA VAL A 442 0.16 20.00 25.54
C VAL A 442 -0.40 20.03 24.12
N SER A 443 -0.40 21.21 23.49
CA SER A 443 -0.80 21.45 22.10
C SER A 443 0.28 20.96 21.13
N SER A 444 -0.10 20.38 19.99
CA SER A 444 0.87 20.05 18.93
C SER A 444 1.31 21.28 18.12
N TYR A 445 0.47 22.30 18.03
CA TYR A 445 0.73 23.55 17.31
C TYR A 445 0.30 24.80 18.07
N LEU A 446 0.94 25.91 17.73
CA LEU A 446 0.57 27.26 18.15
C LEU A 446 0.01 28.00 16.92
N ARG A 447 -1.17 28.61 17.05
CA ARG A 447 -1.90 29.30 15.97
C ARG A 447 -1.90 30.81 16.17
N GLY A 448 -1.90 31.58 15.09
CA GLY A 448 -2.05 33.03 15.14
C GLY A 448 -2.63 33.60 13.85
N ASP A 449 -2.94 34.90 13.87
CA ASP A 449 -3.41 35.67 12.70
C ASP A 449 -2.50 35.44 11.48
N LEU A 450 -3.07 35.43 10.26
CA LEU A 450 -2.29 35.35 9.02
C LEU A 450 -1.26 36.49 8.94
N GLN A 451 -0.04 36.12 8.56
CA GLN A 451 1.05 37.05 8.24
C GLN A 451 1.69 36.65 6.91
N SER A 452 2.35 37.60 6.23
CA SER A 452 3.12 37.27 5.02
C SER A 452 4.32 36.40 5.35
N VAL A 453 4.76 35.62 4.35
CA VAL A 453 5.95 34.76 4.45
C VAL A 453 7.18 35.61 4.83
N GLU A 454 7.29 36.82 4.28
CA GLU A 454 8.33 37.82 4.55
C GLU A 454 8.33 38.28 6.01
N SER A 455 7.15 38.60 6.56
CA SER A 455 6.98 39.00 7.95
C SER A 455 7.41 37.88 8.89
N VAL A 456 6.94 36.66 8.64
CA VAL A 456 7.27 35.49 9.47
C VAL A 456 8.77 35.14 9.41
N LYS A 457 9.38 35.19 8.21
CA LYS A 457 10.85 35.04 8.05
C LYS A 457 11.60 36.10 8.85
N LYS A 458 11.20 37.38 8.76
CA LYS A 458 11.88 38.47 9.47
C LYS A 458 11.77 38.32 10.98
N SER A 459 10.56 38.16 11.53
CA SER A 459 10.35 38.00 12.98
C SER A 459 11.07 36.78 13.56
N LEU A 460 11.21 35.70 12.80
CA LEU A 460 12.06 34.56 13.19
C LEU A 460 13.54 34.93 13.25
N SER A 461 14.09 35.59 12.21
CA SER A 461 15.51 35.97 12.20
C SER A 461 15.85 37.08 13.19
N ASP A 462 14.96 38.04 13.43
CA ASP A 462 15.08 39.04 14.50
C ASP A 462 15.16 38.35 15.88
N ALA A 463 14.44 37.23 16.07
CA ALA A 463 14.46 36.41 17.28
C ALA A 463 15.56 35.33 17.29
N GLY A 464 16.58 35.45 16.43
CA GLY A 464 17.76 34.58 16.43
C GLY A 464 17.57 33.20 15.78
N PHE A 465 16.50 32.97 15.02
CA PHE A 465 16.30 31.74 14.26
C PHE A 465 16.88 31.82 12.84
N THR A 466 17.61 30.79 12.45
CA THR A 466 18.07 30.57 11.07
C THR A 466 16.96 29.92 10.26
N ILE A 467 16.55 30.54 9.15
CA ILE A 467 15.65 29.93 8.17
C ILE A 467 16.44 28.90 7.35
N LEU A 468 15.90 27.68 7.23
CA LEU A 468 16.49 26.57 6.47
C LEU A 468 15.86 26.41 5.09
N SER A 469 14.53 26.59 4.98
CA SER A 469 13.84 26.63 3.69
C SER A 469 12.51 27.36 3.76
N GLU A 470 12.08 27.83 2.60
CA GLU A 470 10.71 28.21 2.29
C GLU A 470 10.20 27.25 1.21
N THR A 471 9.09 26.54 1.47
CA THR A 471 8.54 25.54 0.55
C THR A 471 7.05 25.71 0.41
N LYS A 472 6.58 26.02 -0.80
CA LYS A 472 5.16 25.90 -1.17
C LYS A 472 4.79 24.42 -1.20
N VAL A 473 3.83 24.00 -0.37
CA VAL A 473 3.43 22.60 -0.19
C VAL A 473 2.19 22.21 -1.00
N ASP A 474 1.61 23.12 -1.78
CA ASP A 474 0.42 22.88 -2.61
C ASP A 474 0.50 23.48 -4.04
N LYS A 475 -0.29 22.96 -4.99
CA LYS A 475 -0.34 23.38 -6.41
C LYS A 475 -0.80 24.85 -6.61
N SER A 476 -1.48 25.46 -5.63
CA SER A 476 -1.92 26.88 -5.68
C SER A 476 -1.00 27.86 -4.95
N GLY A 477 -0.01 27.39 -4.19
CA GLY A 477 0.97 28.21 -3.49
C GLY A 477 0.46 28.93 -2.22
N LYS A 478 -0.77 28.65 -1.79
CA LYS A 478 -1.46 29.25 -0.63
C LYS A 478 -1.02 28.65 0.72
N LEU A 479 -0.29 27.53 0.67
CA LEU A 479 0.30 26.86 1.82
C LEU A 479 1.83 26.93 1.68
N THR A 480 2.47 27.79 2.48
CA THR A 480 3.93 27.92 2.48
C THR A 480 4.49 27.49 3.83
N SER A 481 5.27 26.41 3.82
CA SER A 481 5.98 25.88 4.98
C SER A 481 7.36 26.49 5.07
N ILE A 482 7.64 27.19 6.16
CA ILE A 482 8.95 27.74 6.50
C ILE A 482 9.57 26.82 7.54
N VAL A 483 10.73 26.24 7.23
CA VAL A 483 11.49 25.40 8.16
C VAL A 483 12.61 26.24 8.76
N PHE A 484 12.77 26.21 10.08
CA PHE A 484 13.73 27.05 10.81
C PHE A 484 14.40 26.32 11.98
N THR A 485 15.52 26.85 12.46
CA THR A 485 16.32 26.26 13.55
C THR A 485 17.00 27.35 14.38
N ASN A 486 17.56 26.96 15.54
CA ASN A 486 18.55 27.75 16.26
C ASN A 486 19.65 26.82 16.81
N LYS A 487 20.59 27.37 17.57
CA LYS A 487 21.69 26.60 18.17
C LYS A 487 21.20 25.47 19.09
N ALA A 488 20.26 25.76 19.99
CA ALA A 488 19.76 24.80 20.99
C ALA A 488 19.06 23.59 20.36
N LEU A 489 18.27 23.80 19.29
CA LEU A 489 17.62 22.70 18.55
C LEU A 489 18.66 21.78 17.91
N ARG A 490 19.72 22.33 17.30
CA ARG A 490 20.83 21.54 16.73
C ARG A 490 21.57 20.72 17.80
N GLU A 491 21.95 21.35 18.90
CA GLU A 491 22.70 20.71 19.99
C GLU A 491 21.88 19.62 20.69
N MET A 492 20.56 19.82 20.84
CA MET A 492 19.65 18.77 21.32
C MET A 492 19.57 17.59 20.33
N ALA A 493 19.54 17.88 19.03
CA ALA A 493 19.33 16.90 17.97
C ALA A 493 20.58 16.10 17.58
N ASP A 494 21.79 16.50 18.01
CA ASP A 494 23.04 15.80 17.68
C ASP A 494 23.26 14.52 18.51
N LYS A 495 22.27 13.63 18.45
CA LYS A 495 22.28 12.29 19.01
C LYS A 495 21.77 11.30 17.97
N LYS A 496 22.28 10.07 18.00
CA LYS A 496 21.88 8.99 17.08
C LYS A 496 20.37 8.79 17.07
N ASN A 497 19.75 8.71 15.89
CA ASN A 497 18.31 8.68 15.66
C ASN A 497 17.50 9.89 16.23
N ARG A 498 18.12 11.02 16.62
CA ARG A 498 17.40 12.19 17.20
C ARG A 498 17.34 13.45 16.33
N GLY A 499 18.00 13.42 15.16
CA GLY A 499 18.11 14.56 14.24
C GLY A 499 16.78 15.23 13.83
N PHE A 500 15.64 14.55 13.96
CA PHE A 500 14.32 15.09 13.61
C PHE A 500 13.86 16.28 14.47
N VAL A 501 14.43 16.51 15.66
CA VAL A 501 14.13 17.72 16.47
C VAL A 501 14.95 18.94 16.04
N ALA A 502 15.92 18.80 15.13
CA ALA A 502 16.88 19.87 14.79
C ALA A 502 16.23 21.11 14.16
N SER A 503 15.00 20.98 13.65
CA SER A 503 14.25 22.08 13.04
C SER A 503 12.78 22.05 13.44
N LEU A 504 12.18 23.25 13.45
CA LEU A 504 10.76 23.48 13.65
C LEU A 504 10.16 24.00 12.34
N ARG A 505 8.83 23.97 12.24
CA ARG A 505 8.08 24.48 11.08
C ARG A 505 7.08 25.53 11.49
N VAL A 506 6.90 26.54 10.64
CA VAL A 506 5.70 27.38 10.62
C VAL A 506 5.06 27.31 9.24
N LEU A 507 3.79 26.93 9.21
CA LEU A 507 2.96 27.00 8.02
C LEU A 507 2.28 28.36 7.96
N VAL A 508 2.52 29.12 6.89
CA VAL A 508 1.66 30.22 6.47
C VAL A 508 0.53 29.63 5.63
N ASN A 509 -0.72 29.79 6.09
CA ASN A 509 -1.90 29.16 5.51
C ASN A 509 -2.94 30.21 5.11
N GLU A 510 -2.87 30.68 3.86
CA GLU A 510 -3.81 31.67 3.31
C GLU A 510 -5.23 31.12 3.16
N LYS A 511 -5.39 29.78 3.09
CA LYS A 511 -6.68 29.11 2.92
C LYS A 511 -7.51 29.14 4.21
N ASP A 512 -6.91 28.81 5.35
CA ASP A 512 -7.54 28.90 6.67
C ASP A 512 -7.36 30.29 7.33
N LYS A 513 -6.55 31.17 6.72
CA LYS A 513 -6.19 32.53 7.19
C LYS A 513 -5.48 32.56 8.55
N GLU A 514 -4.51 31.68 8.74
CA GLU A 514 -3.72 31.55 9.97
C GLU A 514 -2.24 31.28 9.69
N ILE A 515 -1.40 31.50 10.71
CA ILE A 515 -0.06 30.91 10.81
C ILE A 515 -0.05 29.80 11.86
N SER A 516 0.72 28.73 11.63
CA SER A 516 0.75 27.54 12.48
C SER A 516 2.17 27.06 12.75
N PHE A 517 2.68 27.32 13.96
CA PHE A 517 3.98 26.82 14.43
C PHE A 517 3.84 25.43 15.03
N SER A 518 4.75 24.51 14.69
CA SER A 518 4.93 23.27 15.47
C SER A 518 5.40 23.60 16.89
N ASN A 519 4.69 23.13 17.92
CA ASN A 519 5.05 23.42 19.31
C ASN A 519 6.41 22.76 19.67
N PRO A 520 7.45 23.52 20.05
CA PRO A 520 8.75 22.98 20.41
C PRO A 520 8.68 21.93 21.52
N LEU A 521 7.87 22.20 22.56
CA LEU A 521 7.75 21.37 23.74
C LEU A 521 7.04 20.03 23.46
N TYR A 522 6.13 20.03 22.49
CA TYR A 522 5.46 18.82 21.99
C TYR A 522 6.43 17.94 21.19
N LEU A 523 7.04 18.50 20.13
CA LEU A 523 7.92 17.72 19.24
C LEU A 523 9.17 17.22 19.97
N ALA A 524 9.82 18.05 20.79
CA ALA A 524 10.98 17.62 21.55
C ALA A 524 10.62 16.49 22.54
N ARG A 525 9.46 16.56 23.22
CA ARG A 525 9.05 15.50 24.15
C ARG A 525 8.72 14.18 23.43
N ALA A 526 8.18 14.24 22.21
CA ALA A 526 7.91 13.07 21.39
C ALA A 526 9.19 12.45 20.80
N PHE A 527 10.06 13.25 20.18
CA PHE A 527 11.20 12.77 19.40
C PHE A 527 12.44 12.47 20.25
N MET A 528 12.66 13.22 21.34
CA MET A 528 13.80 12.97 22.24
C MET A 528 13.49 11.87 23.25
N GLN A 529 12.22 11.66 23.61
CA GLN A 529 11.80 10.61 24.55
C GLN A 529 12.55 10.73 25.91
N ASP A 530 13.49 9.84 26.19
CA ASP A 530 14.32 9.84 27.40
C ASP A 530 15.53 10.79 27.30
N ASP A 531 15.94 11.18 26.08
CA ASP A 531 16.96 12.20 25.81
C ASP A 531 16.46 13.64 25.97
N PHE A 532 15.20 13.82 26.37
CA PHE A 532 14.49 15.10 26.41
C PHE A 532 14.96 16.02 27.55
N ASP A 533 15.49 17.19 27.19
CA ASP A 533 15.76 18.28 28.13
C ASP A 533 14.73 19.41 28.03
N LYS A 534 13.96 19.62 29.11
CA LYS A 534 13.05 20.77 29.22
C LYS A 534 13.81 22.10 29.27
N LYS A 535 15.01 22.15 29.87
CA LYS A 535 15.77 23.38 30.05
C LYS A 535 16.26 23.94 28.72
N ALA A 536 16.78 23.09 27.83
CA ALA A 536 17.19 23.49 26.49
C ALA A 536 16.01 23.90 25.57
N ILE A 537 14.84 23.25 25.65
CA ILE A 537 13.70 23.58 24.75
C ILE A 537 12.85 24.77 25.23
N SER A 538 12.78 25.05 26.53
CA SER A 538 11.88 26.11 27.05
C SER A 538 12.23 27.52 26.52
N PRO A 539 13.50 27.95 26.45
CA PRO A 539 13.88 29.21 25.81
C PRO A 539 13.44 29.30 24.34
N VAL A 540 13.46 28.17 23.60
CA VAL A 540 13.00 28.11 22.20
C VAL A 540 11.51 28.43 22.09
N LEU A 541 10.70 27.98 23.06
CA LEU A 541 9.28 28.32 23.14
C LEU A 541 9.06 29.78 23.57
N GLU A 542 9.81 30.29 24.55
CA GLU A 542 9.72 31.70 24.95
C GLU A 542 10.04 32.64 23.76
N SER A 543 11.15 32.42 23.03
CA SER A 543 11.55 33.26 21.88
C SER A 543 10.51 33.26 20.75
N ILE A 544 9.86 32.12 20.46
CA ILE A 544 8.75 32.08 19.48
C ILE A 544 7.57 32.89 19.99
N ARG A 545 7.26 32.84 21.28
CA ARG A 545 6.11 33.54 21.86
C ARG A 545 6.35 35.05 22.04
N GLU A 546 7.60 35.47 22.21
CA GLU A 546 8.02 36.89 22.20
C GLU A 546 7.98 37.47 20.78
N ALA A 547 8.47 36.73 19.78
CA ALA A 547 8.39 37.12 18.37
C ALA A 547 6.96 37.16 17.82
N PHE A 548 6.06 36.31 18.35
CA PHE A 548 4.68 36.18 17.90
C PHE A 548 3.69 36.23 19.09
N PRO A 549 3.48 37.42 19.71
CA PRO A 549 2.76 37.56 20.99
C PRO A 549 1.26 37.23 20.93
N LYS A 550 0.68 37.11 19.74
CA LYS A 550 -0.72 36.71 19.51
C LYS A 550 -0.94 35.19 19.36
N LEU A 551 0.09 34.37 19.52
CA LEU A 551 -0.08 32.92 19.40
C LEU A 551 -1.01 32.37 20.48
N HIS A 552 -1.79 31.35 20.13
CA HIS A 552 -2.65 30.59 21.04
C HIS A 552 -2.54 29.07 20.78
N ASN A 553 -2.93 28.25 21.75
CA ASN A 553 -2.88 26.80 21.65
C ASN A 553 -3.96 26.26 20.68
N CYS A 554 -3.60 25.34 19.78
CA CYS A 554 -4.57 24.61 18.96
C CYS A 554 -5.42 23.62 19.80
N LYS A 555 -6.53 23.16 19.23
CA LYS A 555 -7.39 22.11 19.83
C LYS A 555 -6.76 20.72 19.80
N ASP A 556 -5.78 20.50 18.93
CA ASP A 556 -4.99 19.27 18.83
C ASP A 556 -4.07 19.14 20.07
N VAL A 557 -4.54 18.46 21.13
CA VAL A 557 -3.81 18.31 22.41
C VAL A 557 -3.61 16.85 22.82
N LEU A 558 -2.39 16.44 23.10
CA LEU A 558 -2.05 15.10 23.64
C LEU A 558 -1.66 15.13 25.11
N LYS A 559 -1.65 13.96 25.76
CA LYS A 559 -1.12 13.78 27.13
C LYS A 559 0.41 13.89 27.11
N TYR A 560 0.95 14.89 27.80
CA TYR A 560 2.38 15.22 27.76
C TYR A 560 3.27 14.07 28.26
N ASN A 561 2.86 13.37 29.32
CA ASN A 561 3.59 12.20 29.82
C ASN A 561 3.53 10.96 28.92
N LEU A 562 2.66 10.91 27.91
CA LEU A 562 2.59 9.81 26.96
C LEU A 562 3.41 10.05 25.68
N LEU A 563 3.81 11.29 25.37
CA LEU A 563 4.55 11.62 24.14
C LEU A 563 5.83 10.77 23.91
N PRO A 564 6.66 10.44 24.92
CA PRO A 564 7.82 9.56 24.73
C PRO A 564 7.45 8.15 24.25
N LYS A 565 6.25 7.69 24.58
CA LYS A 565 5.68 6.40 24.23
C LYS A 565 4.48 6.58 23.29
N TYR A 566 4.51 7.63 22.45
CA TYR A 566 3.43 7.88 21.51
C TYR A 566 3.30 6.69 20.55
N HIS A 567 2.09 6.16 20.50
CA HIS A 567 1.68 5.05 19.66
C HIS A 567 0.28 5.38 19.18
N PHE A 568 0.09 5.50 17.86
CA PHE A 568 -1.19 5.96 17.32
C PHE A 568 -2.29 4.93 17.58
N MET A 569 -2.05 3.67 17.21
CA MET A 569 -2.93 2.52 17.44
C MET A 569 -2.12 1.23 17.52
N THR A 570 -2.72 0.15 18.05
CA THR A 570 -2.13 -1.20 18.00
C THR A 570 -1.69 -1.57 16.57
N ALA A 571 -0.49 -2.16 16.45
CA ALA A 571 0.18 -2.48 15.18
C ALA A 571 0.60 -1.29 14.28
N MET A 572 0.48 -0.05 14.74
CA MET A 572 1.24 1.08 14.18
C MET A 572 2.70 1.06 14.69
N PRO A 573 3.62 1.82 14.08
CA PRO A 573 5.02 1.92 14.54
C PRO A 573 5.18 2.92 15.70
N TYR A 574 6.31 2.79 16.40
CA TYR A 574 6.86 3.77 17.34
C TYR A 574 7.93 4.64 16.68
N TYR A 575 8.44 5.65 17.41
CA TYR A 575 9.55 6.51 16.95
C TYR A 575 10.81 5.71 16.59
N GLN A 576 11.05 4.61 17.29
CA GLN A 576 12.19 3.71 17.13
C GLN A 576 12.14 2.87 15.84
N ASP A 577 10.95 2.66 15.27
CA ASP A 577 10.72 1.80 14.10
C ASP A 577 11.00 2.57 12.80
N MET A 578 12.20 3.15 12.70
CA MET A 578 12.61 4.00 11.58
C MET A 578 12.88 3.20 10.31
N VAL A 579 12.27 3.60 9.20
CA VAL A 579 12.54 3.02 7.88
C VAL A 579 13.87 3.55 7.37
N THR A 580 14.81 2.65 7.06
CA THR A 580 16.04 3.01 6.35
C THR A 580 15.77 3.00 4.85
N VAL A 581 15.96 4.15 4.21
CA VAL A 581 15.60 4.39 2.79
C VAL A 581 16.80 4.34 1.86
N ALA A 582 18.02 4.43 2.38
CA ALA A 582 19.26 4.13 1.66
C ALA A 582 20.41 3.85 2.63
N GLU A 583 21.41 3.10 2.16
CA GLU A 583 22.68 2.83 2.86
C GLU A 583 23.84 3.02 1.88
N ALA A 584 25.00 3.46 2.38
CA ALA A 584 26.26 3.54 1.64
C ALA A 584 27.46 3.49 2.60
N ASP A 585 28.67 3.35 2.06
CA ASP A 585 29.90 3.24 2.84
C ASP A 585 30.21 4.50 3.67
N SER A 586 29.69 5.67 3.27
CA SER A 586 29.75 6.89 4.11
C SER A 586 28.48 7.75 4.06
N THR A 587 28.29 8.55 5.13
CA THR A 587 27.28 9.62 5.18
C THR A 587 27.44 10.63 4.05
N LYS A 588 28.67 10.88 3.58
CA LYS A 588 28.98 11.85 2.52
C LYS A 588 28.37 11.42 1.19
N ASP A 589 28.49 10.15 0.82
CA ASP A 589 28.01 9.64 -0.47
C ASP A 589 26.48 9.69 -0.56
N LEU A 590 25.79 9.42 0.55
CA LEU A 590 24.33 9.60 0.65
C LEU A 590 23.92 11.07 0.53
N LEU A 591 24.67 11.99 1.15
CA LEU A 591 24.38 13.43 1.05
C LEU A 591 24.61 13.96 -0.36
N GLU A 592 25.68 13.55 -1.05
CA GLU A 592 25.96 13.95 -2.43
C GLU A 592 24.88 13.42 -3.40
N LYS A 593 24.46 12.15 -3.26
CA LYS A 593 23.30 11.59 -4.00
C LYS A 593 22.01 12.36 -3.73
N ALA A 594 21.71 12.66 -2.46
CA ALA A 594 20.51 13.41 -2.10
C ALA A 594 20.47 14.80 -2.75
N ILE A 595 21.60 15.51 -2.76
CA ILE A 595 21.71 16.82 -3.43
C ILE A 595 21.56 16.67 -4.96
N ALA A 596 22.18 15.65 -5.56
CA ALA A 596 22.06 15.37 -7.00
C ALA A 596 20.63 15.11 -7.47
N SER A 597 19.74 14.58 -6.60
CA SER A 597 18.32 14.37 -6.89
C SER A 597 17.52 15.65 -7.25
N LYS A 598 18.03 16.84 -6.89
CA LYS A 598 17.35 18.14 -7.00
C LYS A 598 15.99 18.24 -6.25
N LYS A 599 15.62 17.22 -5.45
CA LYS A 599 14.42 17.20 -4.60
C LYS A 599 14.67 17.76 -3.19
N VAL A 600 15.93 17.84 -2.75
CA VAL A 600 16.31 18.47 -1.46
C VAL A 600 15.99 19.97 -1.49
N VAL A 601 15.41 20.48 -0.41
CA VAL A 601 15.10 21.92 -0.21
C VAL A 601 15.85 22.55 0.96
N PHE A 602 16.38 21.75 1.89
CA PHE A 602 17.40 22.20 2.84
C PHE A 602 18.32 21.05 3.24
N THR A 603 19.55 21.41 3.61
CA THR A 603 20.51 20.54 4.29
C THR A 603 20.95 21.24 5.57
N GLN A 604 20.80 20.55 6.70
CA GLN A 604 21.18 21.04 8.02
C GLN A 604 22.21 20.08 8.63
N GLN A 605 23.46 20.52 8.75
CA GLN A 605 24.49 19.76 9.46
C GLN A 605 24.26 19.85 10.97
N LEU A 606 24.30 18.70 11.65
CA LEU A 606 24.17 18.59 13.11
C LEU A 606 25.55 18.45 13.75
N SER A 607 26.33 17.51 13.23
CA SER A 607 27.77 17.31 13.49
C SER A 607 28.47 16.84 12.22
N LYS A 608 29.77 16.51 12.30
CA LYS A 608 30.62 16.16 11.16
C LYS A 608 29.96 15.14 10.21
N ASP A 609 29.41 14.06 10.79
CA ASP A 609 28.91 12.90 10.04
C ASP A 609 27.39 12.65 10.28
N ARG A 610 26.64 13.70 10.69
CA ARG A 610 25.16 13.68 10.87
C ARG A 610 24.47 14.90 10.27
N PHE A 611 23.43 14.66 9.46
CA PHE A 611 22.67 15.69 8.76
C PHE A 611 21.17 15.43 8.88
N LEU A 612 20.37 16.51 8.94
CA LEU A 612 18.95 16.49 8.62
C LEU A 612 18.74 17.17 7.26
N ILE A 613 18.08 16.49 6.33
CA ILE A 613 17.65 17.08 5.05
C ILE A 613 16.12 17.16 4.99
N GLY A 614 15.62 18.14 4.25
CA GLY A 614 14.20 18.21 3.86
C GLY A 614 14.04 17.97 2.36
N VAL A 615 13.09 17.14 1.96
CA VAL A 615 12.83 16.80 0.55
C VAL A 615 11.41 17.11 0.09
N LYS A 616 11.27 17.41 -1.20
CA LYS A 616 10.00 17.40 -1.93
C LYS A 616 9.62 15.96 -2.27
N LEU A 617 8.46 15.52 -1.79
CA LEU A 617 7.78 14.32 -2.27
C LEU A 617 7.25 14.55 -3.69
N GLY A 618 6.87 13.48 -4.38
CA GLY A 618 6.22 13.52 -5.68
C GLY A 618 4.86 14.23 -5.64
N LYS A 619 4.41 14.70 -6.81
CA LYS A 619 3.14 15.44 -6.96
C LYS A 619 1.93 14.64 -6.46
N ARG A 620 1.87 13.33 -6.75
CA ARG A 620 0.79 12.45 -6.30
C ARG A 620 0.83 12.27 -4.78
N THR A 621 1.96 11.81 -4.24
CA THR A 621 2.20 11.59 -2.81
C THR A 621 1.85 12.80 -1.96
N SER A 622 2.34 13.99 -2.35
CA SER A 622 2.13 15.24 -1.59
C SER A 622 0.68 15.76 -1.57
N LYS A 623 -0.22 15.28 -2.46
CA LYS A 623 -1.65 15.68 -2.43
C LYS A 623 -2.37 15.28 -1.13
N PHE A 624 -1.83 14.37 -0.31
CA PHE A 624 -2.48 13.84 0.90
C PHE A 624 -2.93 14.91 1.92
N ILE A 625 -2.22 16.03 2.01
CA ILE A 625 -2.59 17.19 2.87
C ILE A 625 -3.94 17.82 2.49
N LYS A 626 -4.47 17.51 1.30
CA LYS A 626 -5.85 17.86 0.91
C LYS A 626 -6.87 16.92 1.57
N LYS A 627 -6.65 15.60 1.49
CA LYS A 627 -7.53 14.57 2.08
C LYS A 627 -7.62 14.71 3.62
N ILE A 628 -6.49 14.82 4.32
CA ILE A 628 -6.46 14.91 5.80
C ILE A 628 -6.48 16.33 6.39
N GLY A 629 -6.71 17.35 5.56
CA GLY A 629 -6.85 18.74 5.99
C GLY A 629 -5.56 19.57 5.98
N THR A 630 -5.70 20.84 5.57
CA THR A 630 -4.59 21.73 5.23
C THR A 630 -3.85 22.35 6.43
N ARG A 631 -4.44 22.28 7.63
CA ARG A 631 -3.97 23.01 8.82
C ARG A 631 -2.62 22.56 9.38
N ASN A 632 -2.21 21.32 9.16
CA ASN A 632 -0.93 20.79 9.66
C ASN A 632 0.04 20.47 8.50
N ALA A 633 -0.23 20.98 7.28
CA ALA A 633 0.54 20.72 6.06
C ALA A 633 2.04 21.13 6.13
N GLY A 634 2.44 21.88 7.17
CA GLY A 634 3.83 22.17 7.49
C GLY A 634 4.70 20.95 7.83
N LEU A 635 4.13 19.73 7.89
CA LEU A 635 4.92 18.49 7.91
C LEU A 635 5.67 18.22 6.59
N LEU A 636 5.31 18.90 5.49
CA LEU A 636 6.15 19.01 4.30
C LEU A 636 6.99 20.30 4.37
N PRO A 637 8.24 20.33 3.84
CA PRO A 637 8.98 19.24 3.17
C PRO A 637 9.28 18.06 4.10
N TYR A 638 9.38 16.85 3.55
CA TYR A 638 9.50 15.62 4.33
C TYR A 638 10.93 15.48 4.89
N PRO A 639 11.13 15.17 6.19
CA PRO A 639 12.46 15.10 6.79
C PRO A 639 13.13 13.73 6.61
N ILE A 640 14.44 13.71 6.38
CA ILE A 640 15.29 12.51 6.38
C ILE A 640 16.56 12.80 7.19
N ILE A 641 16.94 11.92 8.11
CA ILE A 641 18.27 11.96 8.76
C ILE A 641 19.25 11.17 7.89
N ILE A 642 20.48 11.68 7.73
CA ILE A 642 21.61 10.89 7.22
C ILE A 642 22.68 10.83 8.33
N GLU A 643 22.94 9.64 8.85
CA GLU A 643 23.93 9.36 9.90
C GLU A 643 24.45 7.91 9.78
N ASP A 644 25.67 7.64 10.27
CA ASP A 644 26.26 6.29 10.32
C ASP A 644 26.19 5.52 8.98
N GLY A 645 26.32 6.20 7.83
CA GLY A 645 26.20 5.59 6.50
C GLY A 645 24.77 5.21 6.08
N LYS A 646 23.74 5.68 6.80
CA LYS A 646 22.32 5.34 6.55
C LYS A 646 21.44 6.57 6.46
N ALA A 647 20.56 6.59 5.46
CA ALA A 647 19.47 7.55 5.35
C ALA A 647 18.20 6.95 5.97
N LYS A 648 17.61 7.64 6.94
CA LYS A 648 16.46 7.16 7.74
C LYS A 648 15.33 8.17 7.75
N ILE A 649 14.11 7.65 7.71
CA ILE A 649 12.89 8.39 8.04
C ILE A 649 12.25 7.80 9.29
N MET A 650 11.51 8.61 10.05
CA MET A 650 10.42 8.04 10.86
C MET A 650 9.45 7.34 9.91
N ASP A 651 8.95 6.15 10.27
CA ASP A 651 7.90 5.49 9.50
C ASP A 651 6.77 6.49 9.22
N PRO A 652 6.30 6.63 7.96
CA PRO A 652 5.36 7.69 7.61
C PRO A 652 4.01 7.59 8.34
N LYS A 653 3.60 6.41 8.82
CA LYS A 653 2.40 6.23 9.65
C LYS A 653 2.60 6.89 11.01
N TYR A 654 3.76 6.68 11.64
CA TYR A 654 4.13 7.37 12.87
C TYR A 654 4.22 8.88 12.62
N TYR A 655 4.93 9.31 11.56
CA TYR A 655 5.15 10.74 11.30
C TYR A 655 3.87 11.50 10.97
N ILE A 656 2.99 10.96 10.13
CA ILE A 656 1.71 11.60 9.83
C ILE A 656 0.85 11.66 11.10
N ALA A 657 0.78 10.59 11.90
CA ALA A 657 -0.04 10.55 13.11
C ALA A 657 0.44 11.51 14.22
N ILE A 658 1.76 11.60 14.48
CA ILE A 658 2.29 12.57 15.48
C ILE A 658 2.15 14.02 15.01
N MET A 659 2.18 14.28 13.69
CA MET A 659 1.99 15.61 13.10
C MET A 659 0.51 15.98 12.91
N TYR A 660 -0.41 15.00 12.89
CA TYR A 660 -1.86 15.18 12.89
C TYR A 660 -2.50 14.37 14.04
N PRO A 661 -2.28 14.72 15.32
CA PRO A 661 -2.71 13.88 16.45
C PRO A 661 -4.23 13.92 16.73
N ALA A 662 -4.99 14.71 15.96
CA ALA A 662 -6.46 14.70 15.95
C ALA A 662 -7.06 13.79 14.85
N LEU A 663 -6.23 13.22 13.98
CA LEU A 663 -6.64 12.40 12.84
C LEU A 663 -7.28 11.08 13.31
N LYS A 664 -8.49 10.79 12.83
CA LYS A 664 -9.22 9.55 13.11
C LYS A 664 -8.72 8.41 12.23
N MET A 665 -9.01 7.16 12.62
CA MET A 665 -8.66 6.00 11.77
C MET A 665 -9.35 6.07 10.40
N SER A 666 -10.60 6.51 10.33
CA SER A 666 -11.33 6.68 9.06
C SER A 666 -10.62 7.67 8.13
N GLU A 667 -10.21 8.82 8.67
CA GLU A 667 -9.48 9.86 7.92
C GLU A 667 -8.09 9.36 7.49
N PHE A 668 -7.42 8.57 8.34
CA PHE A 668 -6.16 7.89 7.99
C PHE A 668 -6.35 6.83 6.90
N MET A 669 -7.46 6.09 6.87
CA MET A 669 -7.72 5.10 5.80
C MET A 669 -7.83 5.75 4.41
N THR A 670 -8.35 6.98 4.31
CA THR A 670 -8.39 7.73 3.02
C THR A 670 -7.02 7.99 2.40
N ILE A 671 -5.94 7.84 3.20
CA ILE A 671 -4.54 7.98 2.80
C ILE A 671 -3.71 6.70 3.07
N SER A 672 -4.36 5.53 3.15
CA SER A 672 -3.73 4.23 3.46
C SER A 672 -2.50 3.90 2.60
N THR A 673 -2.50 4.31 1.34
CA THR A 673 -1.42 4.11 0.35
C THR A 673 -0.28 5.13 0.47
N VAL A 674 -0.51 6.28 1.12
CA VAL A 674 0.44 7.39 1.18
C VAL A 674 1.72 7.05 1.95
N PRO A 675 1.70 6.28 3.06
CA PRO A 675 2.93 5.83 3.71
C PRO A 675 3.90 5.09 2.78
N GLY A 676 3.43 4.09 2.03
CA GLY A 676 4.28 3.35 1.08
C GLY A 676 4.81 4.27 -0.04
N ALA A 677 3.98 5.19 -0.53
CA ALA A 677 4.40 6.18 -1.52
C ALA A 677 5.47 7.16 -0.97
N ILE A 678 5.46 7.48 0.33
CA ILE A 678 6.50 8.29 0.98
C ILE A 678 7.81 7.51 1.11
N GLU A 679 7.77 6.23 1.50
CA GLU A 679 8.96 5.37 1.52
C GLU A 679 9.59 5.27 0.13
N VAL A 680 8.77 5.06 -0.91
CA VAL A 680 9.20 5.08 -2.32
C VAL A 680 9.83 6.44 -2.70
N ASP A 681 9.14 7.55 -2.45
CA ASP A 681 9.64 8.89 -2.81
C ASP A 681 10.95 9.27 -2.13
N THR A 682 11.16 8.79 -0.90
CA THR A 682 12.36 9.06 -0.10
C THR A 682 13.52 8.11 -0.45
N GLN A 683 13.24 6.85 -0.82
CA GLN A 683 14.24 5.99 -1.48
C GLN A 683 14.71 6.58 -2.82
N ASN A 684 13.78 7.17 -3.59
CA ASN A 684 14.05 7.84 -4.87
C ASN A 684 14.94 9.11 -4.75
N ILE A 685 15.38 9.49 -3.54
CA ILE A 685 16.34 10.58 -3.30
C ILE A 685 17.80 10.11 -3.44
N PHE A 686 18.06 8.81 -3.31
CA PHE A 686 19.42 8.25 -3.15
C PHE A 686 19.81 7.26 -4.26
N ARG A 687 19.14 7.32 -5.43
CA ARG A 687 19.43 6.50 -6.61
C ARG A 687 20.20 7.32 -7.64
#